data_AF-A0A543HHI0-F1
#
_entry.id   AF-A0A543HHI0-F1
#
_cell.length_a   1.000
_cell.length_b   1.000
_cell.length_c   1.000
_cell.angle_alpha   90.00
_cell.angle_beta   90.00
_cell.angle_gamma   90.00
#
_symmetry.space_group_name_H-M   'P 1'
#
loop_
_entity.id
_entity.type
_entity.pdbx_description
1 polymer ?
#
loop_
_entity_poly.entity_id
_entity_poly.type
_entity_poly.pdbx_seq_one_letter_code
_entity_poly.pdbx_strand_id
1 'polypeptide(L)'
;MTDDQDFPVPPCFDDPGSATERLTDMFVRTGQARRIATGQVPAERAVFRKVHGVAHGRLERLDSVPEEWRVGFLAHDRLDAWVRFSSDASPTTADLGTTLGIGVKLFGIPGVTALGEDGATADLVLQNHDVFFVDDAKEMVEFTYAGVVQQDYPGYLAAHPETQRILDDMTAPESSVLTASYWGVLPFHLGSEIVKYRLDPETPPVNIPDDDPDYLATDLARRLREREHALVLSVQVRTDPVAMPLDRATVPWPEEASPYVPVARLVLARQDVDARGQCDYGQSLAFNIWRVPAENAPVAESSIAAVRQQVYAAGAALRHTANGQPLTDPTVARPTGTAPSDVDDCIVQAVIHPAIGIARVGNSPDEYVIGPEVVDPDPLPPGSYRDAEGRLKRQGARFRIFGVNALGTIVRELTPAQTDVELTWHVELANTKSSWYGFQLALDIPEASSAPATTLRNPTVSDRSTLEIRPGRRSVSGRGEGPVPFDGGAFMGTPVPLGDIRTDDDGRLVVLGGSGCSASSDGSRAITFANNEGWHDDVSDGPVTATVTLDGLPLEVIPSWVVVAPPNYAPQRTSVRTMWDLMRDVAIQAGTLARPARPSFRDDILPLFERLSGLQWVNAGFAAGFGFDGALDLTSAAALARLASPLPAHREVRRTVARSFRDFDVDGMSPKPWPWLYGDAMNIPPVSSPRQNAALTATQMWMLEQWAEGCFDADLDLDGLDGDGGGGEVTLPRRGPRTVDDLPVEEQGDMLTRAALEFCLADAFHPGCEMTWPVRAATMYLAPFRFAHAAPGWEPPTLGAVLTSDSVTIPNGPLCAQEPGSITRWMAVPWQTDTASCRSGYSTAYDPYVPTFWPARVPNQVLTRENYEVVMDESRSPDERAAAFANRAAWIEPLGADSYTSQINNMVRAFDHLGVVEVLPGPADGAFPAVIEVEDSHRLIPVESGDDAAAIEARTGAATGDASGAPALSSLGASHRVGRSAADVDVSGIEKVRRFPGGLRT
;
A
#
# COMPACT_ATOMS: atom_id res chain seq x y z
N MET A 1 0.31 54.97 -26.53
CA MET A 1 1.28 55.85 -27.20
C MET A 1 2.64 55.56 -26.60
N THR A 2 3.37 54.64 -27.21
CA THR A 2 4.83 54.58 -27.20
C THR A 2 5.18 54.11 -28.60
N ASP A 3 5.92 54.93 -29.32
CA ASP A 3 6.28 54.75 -30.72
C ASP A 3 6.91 53.38 -30.97
N ASP A 4 6.53 52.74 -32.09
CA ASP A 4 7.29 51.67 -32.75
C ASP A 4 8.68 52.22 -33.09
N GLN A 5 9.62 52.15 -32.15
CA GLN A 5 11.04 52.25 -32.47
C GLN A 5 11.51 50.85 -32.83
N ASP A 6 11.36 50.53 -34.11
CA ASP A 6 12.00 49.41 -34.76
C ASP A 6 13.52 49.64 -34.67
N PHE A 7 14.16 49.04 -33.67
CA PHE A 7 15.61 49.12 -33.49
C PHE A 7 16.25 48.01 -34.33
N PRO A 8 16.86 48.31 -35.49
CA PRO A 8 17.48 47.27 -36.29
C PRO A 8 18.64 46.62 -35.51
N VAL A 9 18.92 45.35 -35.80
CA VAL A 9 20.10 44.65 -35.29
C VAL A 9 21.34 45.48 -35.65
N PRO A 10 22.19 45.88 -34.67
CA PRO A 10 23.36 46.70 -34.95
C PRO A 10 24.26 46.03 -36.00
N PRO A 11 24.87 46.77 -36.94
CA PRO A 11 25.76 46.18 -37.95
C PRO A 11 26.94 45.38 -37.39
N CYS A 12 27.34 45.62 -36.13
CA CYS A 12 28.36 44.83 -35.42
C CYS A 12 27.85 43.49 -34.87
N PHE A 13 26.55 43.23 -34.98
CA PHE A 13 25.82 42.06 -34.52
C PHE A 13 25.22 41.25 -35.69
N ASP A 14 25.15 41.84 -36.89
CA ASP A 14 24.67 41.23 -38.15
C ASP A 14 25.83 40.74 -39.07
N ASP A 15 27.00 40.43 -38.51
CA ASP A 15 28.11 39.84 -39.25
C ASP A 15 27.99 38.29 -39.22
N PRO A 16 27.76 37.61 -40.37
CA PRO A 16 27.65 36.15 -40.42
C PRO A 16 28.88 35.41 -39.86
N GLY A 17 30.08 36.02 -40.00
CA GLY A 17 31.31 35.46 -39.45
C GLY A 17 31.37 35.43 -37.91
N SER A 18 30.48 36.18 -37.25
CA SER A 18 30.41 36.30 -35.78
C SER A 18 29.27 35.49 -35.15
N ALA A 19 28.42 34.82 -35.95
CA ALA A 19 27.20 34.16 -35.47
C ALA A 19 27.46 33.18 -34.31
N THR A 20 28.52 32.38 -34.38
CA THR A 20 28.93 31.45 -33.32
C THR A 20 29.21 32.17 -31.99
N GLU A 21 29.95 33.28 -32.03
CA GLU A 21 30.28 34.07 -30.85
C GLU A 21 29.02 34.70 -30.27
N ARG A 22 28.15 35.28 -31.11
CA ARG A 22 26.90 35.92 -30.70
C ARG A 22 25.92 34.94 -30.06
N LEU A 23 25.74 33.76 -30.64
CA LEU A 23 24.88 32.72 -30.06
C LEU A 23 25.46 32.17 -28.75
N THR A 24 26.79 32.05 -28.65
CA THR A 24 27.45 31.69 -27.39
C THR A 24 27.23 32.76 -26.32
N ASP A 25 27.35 34.03 -26.67
CA ASP A 25 27.11 35.16 -25.76
C ASP A 25 25.67 35.17 -25.24
N MET A 26 24.68 34.94 -26.10
CA MET A 26 23.26 35.01 -25.73
C MET A 26 22.81 33.76 -24.96
N PHE A 27 23.06 32.55 -25.48
CA PHE A 27 22.61 31.31 -24.83
C PHE A 27 23.44 30.96 -23.59
N VAL A 28 24.76 31.01 -23.69
CA VAL A 28 25.66 30.50 -22.66
C VAL A 28 26.02 31.59 -21.67
N ARG A 29 26.55 32.74 -22.12
CA ARG A 29 27.05 33.77 -21.19
C ARG A 29 25.92 34.58 -20.55
N THR A 30 24.91 34.98 -21.33
CA THR A 30 23.79 35.82 -20.85
C THR A 30 22.69 34.99 -20.21
N GLY A 31 22.34 33.85 -20.83
CA GLY A 31 21.31 32.95 -20.34
C GLY A 31 21.80 32.02 -19.22
N GLN A 32 22.59 31.02 -19.60
CA GLN A 32 22.99 29.92 -18.71
C GLN A 32 23.88 30.40 -17.55
N ALA A 33 24.95 31.13 -17.81
CA ALA A 33 25.89 31.58 -16.78
C ALA A 33 25.24 32.53 -15.78
N ARG A 34 24.31 33.39 -16.23
CA ARG A 34 23.52 34.24 -15.35
C ARG A 34 22.68 33.42 -14.37
N ARG A 35 21.97 32.40 -14.85
CA ARG A 35 21.17 31.51 -13.99
C ARG A 35 22.03 30.82 -12.93
N ILE A 36 23.19 30.29 -13.34
CA ILE A 36 24.18 29.67 -12.45
C ILE A 36 24.67 30.68 -11.41
N ALA A 37 25.08 31.87 -11.83
CA ALA A 37 25.55 32.93 -10.94
C ALA A 37 24.48 33.42 -9.95
N THR A 38 23.20 33.32 -10.31
CA THR A 38 22.07 33.65 -9.42
C THR A 38 21.63 32.49 -8.52
N GLY A 39 22.38 31.38 -8.48
CA GLY A 39 22.16 30.29 -7.53
C GLY A 39 21.42 29.06 -8.06
N GLN A 40 21.34 28.86 -9.39
CA GLN A 40 20.79 27.62 -9.95
C GLN A 40 21.67 26.42 -9.58
N VAL A 41 21.13 25.49 -8.79
CA VAL A 41 21.79 24.24 -8.36
C VAL A 41 20.82 23.06 -8.55
N PRO A 42 21.21 22.00 -9.28
CA PRO A 42 22.42 21.91 -10.11
C PRO A 42 22.37 22.90 -11.30
N ALA A 43 23.53 23.23 -11.86
CA ALA A 43 23.60 23.98 -13.12
C ALA A 43 22.94 23.19 -14.25
N GLU A 44 22.06 23.84 -15.01
CA GLU A 44 21.27 23.22 -16.08
C GLU A 44 21.83 23.56 -17.47
N ARG A 45 21.24 22.96 -18.52
CA ARG A 45 21.54 23.27 -19.93
C ARG A 45 21.03 24.67 -20.33
N ALA A 46 21.52 25.18 -21.44
CA ALA A 46 21.06 26.46 -21.99
C ALA A 46 19.61 26.38 -22.51
N VAL A 47 19.26 25.29 -23.19
CA VAL A 47 17.95 24.97 -23.79
C VAL A 47 17.60 23.50 -23.53
N PHE A 48 16.37 23.10 -23.84
CA PHE A 48 15.83 21.75 -23.56
C PHE A 48 16.05 21.33 -22.12
N ARG A 49 15.63 22.17 -21.17
CA ARG A 49 16.03 22.08 -19.76
C ARG A 49 15.23 21.03 -18.99
N LYS A 50 13.95 20.90 -19.32
CA LYS A 50 13.08 19.92 -18.69
C LYS A 50 13.44 18.52 -19.17
N VAL A 51 13.67 17.59 -18.23
CA VAL A 51 13.99 16.19 -18.53
C VAL A 51 12.81 15.34 -18.10
N HIS A 52 12.30 14.53 -19.02
CA HIS A 52 11.24 13.58 -18.74
C HIS A 52 11.81 12.24 -18.26
N GLY A 53 13.02 11.88 -18.72
CA GLY A 53 13.74 10.74 -18.16
C GLY A 53 14.96 10.36 -19.00
N VAL A 54 15.71 9.41 -18.47
CA VAL A 54 16.94 8.90 -19.07
C VAL A 54 16.85 7.38 -19.10
N ALA A 55 17.01 6.79 -20.28
CA ALA A 55 16.88 5.35 -20.51
C ALA A 55 18.17 4.78 -21.10
N HIS A 56 18.60 3.61 -20.63
CA HIS A 56 19.62 2.83 -21.33
C HIS A 56 18.97 2.01 -22.47
N GLY A 57 19.75 1.69 -23.50
CA GLY A 57 19.26 0.94 -24.65
C GLY A 57 20.38 0.47 -25.55
N ARG A 58 20.02 0.09 -26.77
CA ARG A 58 20.95 -0.37 -27.81
C ARG A 58 20.47 0.07 -29.18
N LEU A 59 21.38 0.50 -30.04
CA LEU A 59 21.11 0.72 -31.45
C LEU A 59 21.54 -0.53 -32.23
N GLU A 60 20.61 -1.15 -32.94
CA GLU A 60 20.81 -2.37 -33.72
C GLU A 60 20.63 -2.07 -35.20
N ARG A 61 21.70 -2.22 -35.99
CA ARG A 61 21.66 -1.99 -37.44
C ARG A 61 20.81 -3.06 -38.13
N LEU A 62 19.98 -2.67 -39.10
CA LEU A 62 19.23 -3.62 -39.90
C LEU A 62 20.13 -4.35 -40.91
N ASP A 63 19.88 -5.63 -41.14
CA ASP A 63 20.60 -6.42 -42.14
C ASP A 63 20.38 -5.91 -43.57
N SER A 64 19.23 -5.27 -43.81
CA SER A 64 18.84 -4.68 -45.09
C SER A 64 19.58 -3.40 -45.46
N VAL A 65 20.43 -2.86 -44.57
CA VAL A 65 21.19 -1.63 -44.86
C VAL A 65 22.15 -1.87 -46.04
N PRO A 66 22.10 -1.03 -47.09
CA PRO A 66 23.04 -1.09 -48.22
C PRO A 66 24.50 -1.07 -47.78
N GLU A 67 25.38 -1.79 -48.47
CA GLU A 67 26.79 -1.94 -48.07
C GLU A 67 27.51 -0.59 -48.03
N GLU A 68 27.19 0.31 -48.97
CA GLU A 68 27.70 1.68 -49.05
C GLU A 68 27.31 2.57 -47.87
N TRP A 69 26.25 2.22 -47.12
CA TRP A 69 25.78 2.98 -45.96
C TRP A 69 26.31 2.41 -44.63
N ARG A 70 27.05 1.30 -44.64
CA ARG A 70 27.64 0.67 -43.45
C ARG A 70 28.93 1.36 -43.01
N VAL A 71 28.84 2.65 -42.74
CA VAL A 71 29.96 3.52 -42.38
C VAL A 71 29.69 4.25 -41.07
N GLY A 72 30.76 4.71 -40.42
CA GLY A 72 30.70 5.37 -39.12
C GLY A 72 29.90 4.57 -38.09
N PHE A 73 28.86 5.13 -37.46
CA PHE A 73 28.08 4.39 -36.46
C PHE A 73 27.28 3.21 -37.05
N LEU A 74 26.97 3.23 -38.35
CA LEU A 74 26.32 2.12 -39.07
C LEU A 74 27.31 1.05 -39.57
N ALA A 75 28.61 1.18 -39.27
CA ALA A 75 29.56 0.09 -39.49
C ALA A 75 29.43 -1.04 -38.44
N HIS A 76 28.70 -0.77 -37.36
CA HIS A 76 28.54 -1.66 -36.22
C HIS A 76 27.16 -2.33 -36.24
N ASP A 77 27.11 -3.62 -35.94
CA ASP A 77 25.83 -4.36 -35.87
C ASP A 77 25.01 -3.93 -34.65
N ARG A 78 25.69 -3.63 -33.54
CA ARG A 78 25.08 -3.22 -32.28
C ARG A 78 25.99 -2.26 -31.52
N LEU A 79 25.38 -1.22 -30.96
CA LEU A 79 26.03 -0.24 -30.10
C LEU A 79 25.19 -0.04 -28.83
N ASP A 80 25.83 0.04 -27.67
CA ASP A 80 25.14 0.42 -26.44
C ASP A 80 24.75 1.90 -26.50
N ALA A 81 23.60 2.23 -25.92
CA ALA A 81 23.04 3.57 -25.99
C ALA A 81 22.55 4.07 -24.62
N TRP A 82 22.68 5.38 -24.41
CA TRP A 82 21.98 6.12 -23.37
C TRP A 82 21.15 7.24 -24.00
N VAL A 83 19.88 7.29 -23.66
CA VAL A 83 18.87 8.13 -24.30
C VAL A 83 18.30 9.10 -23.28
N ARG A 84 18.29 10.38 -23.63
CA ARG A 84 17.72 11.45 -22.82
C ARG A 84 16.49 12.00 -23.52
N PHE A 85 15.35 11.94 -22.85
CA PHE A 85 14.10 12.58 -23.27
C PHE A 85 13.91 13.91 -22.54
N SER A 86 13.57 14.96 -23.28
CA SER A 86 13.46 16.32 -22.76
C SER A 86 12.51 17.18 -23.57
N SER A 87 12.17 18.37 -23.08
CA SER A 87 11.47 19.39 -23.85
C SER A 87 12.08 20.77 -23.68
N ASP A 88 11.71 21.69 -24.58
CA ASP A 88 12.10 23.10 -24.58
C ASP A 88 11.52 23.91 -23.41
N ALA A 89 10.60 23.32 -22.64
CA ALA A 89 9.99 23.91 -21.47
C ALA A 89 10.98 24.22 -20.33
N SER A 90 10.57 25.15 -19.46
CA SER A 90 11.24 25.32 -18.17
C SER A 90 10.94 24.11 -17.27
N PRO A 91 11.82 23.74 -16.32
CA PRO A 91 11.62 22.56 -15.47
C PRO A 91 10.31 22.53 -14.68
N THR A 92 9.66 23.68 -14.47
CA THR A 92 8.41 23.81 -13.69
C THR A 92 7.18 24.10 -14.57
N THR A 93 7.35 24.22 -15.89
CA THR A 93 6.23 24.47 -16.82
C THR A 93 5.56 23.15 -17.19
N ALA A 94 4.26 23.18 -17.51
CA ALA A 94 3.54 22.01 -17.96
C ALA A 94 4.08 21.44 -19.28
N ASP A 95 4.00 20.12 -19.42
CA ASP A 95 4.50 19.37 -20.57
C ASP A 95 3.65 19.58 -21.84
N LEU A 96 2.39 20.02 -21.69
CA LEU A 96 1.43 20.17 -22.79
C LEU A 96 1.86 21.24 -23.79
N GLY A 97 1.92 20.87 -25.07
CA GLY A 97 2.28 21.76 -26.18
C GLY A 97 3.74 22.20 -26.19
N THR A 98 4.63 21.37 -25.63
CA THR A 98 6.09 21.62 -25.60
C THR A 98 6.79 20.87 -26.74
N THR A 99 7.89 21.43 -27.25
CA THR A 99 8.71 20.75 -28.26
C THR A 99 9.54 19.67 -27.57
N LEU A 100 9.37 18.41 -27.97
CA LEU A 100 10.12 17.29 -27.45
C LEU A 100 11.46 17.14 -28.17
N GLY A 101 12.48 16.73 -27.42
CA GLY A 101 13.82 16.45 -27.90
C GLY A 101 14.34 15.13 -27.36
N ILE A 102 15.00 14.38 -28.23
CA ILE A 102 15.67 13.12 -27.90
C ILE A 102 17.16 13.24 -28.18
N GLY A 103 17.98 12.96 -27.17
CA GLY A 103 19.43 12.87 -27.29
C GLY A 103 19.88 11.43 -27.09
N VAL A 104 20.46 10.82 -28.11
CA VAL A 104 20.97 9.44 -28.09
C VAL A 104 22.50 9.49 -28.09
N LYS A 105 23.12 8.96 -27.04
CA LYS A 105 24.57 8.75 -26.98
C LYS A 105 24.87 7.28 -27.21
N LEU A 106 25.62 6.99 -28.26
CA LEU A 106 26.12 5.67 -28.63
C LEU A 106 27.53 5.48 -28.09
N PHE A 107 27.86 4.26 -27.68
CA PHE A 107 29.17 3.91 -27.12
C PHE A 107 29.85 2.81 -27.94
N GLY A 108 31.19 2.77 -27.91
CA GLY A 108 31.99 1.72 -28.54
C GLY A 108 32.35 1.99 -30.01
N ILE A 109 32.30 3.26 -30.44
CA ILE A 109 32.66 3.67 -31.81
C ILE A 109 34.09 4.20 -31.79
N PRO A 110 35.09 3.45 -32.29
CA PRO A 110 36.49 3.87 -32.29
C PRO A 110 36.75 4.99 -33.32
N GLY A 111 37.78 5.80 -33.11
CA GLY A 111 38.28 6.75 -34.12
C GLY A 111 38.53 8.14 -33.55
N VAL A 112 38.47 9.17 -34.38
CA VAL A 112 38.41 10.58 -33.96
C VAL A 112 37.09 11.13 -34.46
N THR A 113 36.34 11.81 -33.61
CA THR A 113 35.04 12.38 -34.00
C THR A 113 35.23 13.65 -34.84
N ALA A 114 34.20 14.07 -35.57
CA ALA A 114 34.20 15.35 -36.29
C ALA A 114 34.27 16.58 -35.35
N LEU A 115 34.10 16.39 -34.04
CA LEU A 115 34.34 17.38 -33.00
C LEU A 115 35.82 17.49 -32.60
N GLY A 116 36.68 16.56 -33.04
CA GLY A 116 38.11 16.52 -32.73
C GLY A 116 38.45 15.80 -31.41
N GLU A 117 37.52 15.04 -30.86
CA GLU A 117 37.70 14.23 -29.64
C GLU A 117 38.07 12.78 -29.98
N ASP A 118 38.80 12.09 -29.10
CA ASP A 118 39.03 10.64 -29.20
C ASP A 118 37.68 9.90 -29.19
N GLY A 119 37.39 9.27 -30.33
CA GLY A 119 36.13 8.60 -30.67
C GLY A 119 35.97 7.33 -29.87
N ALA A 120 35.13 7.41 -28.85
CA ALA A 120 34.51 6.27 -28.17
C ALA A 120 32.98 6.38 -28.13
N THR A 121 32.43 7.53 -28.52
CA THR A 121 30.99 7.81 -28.49
C THR A 121 30.52 8.56 -29.74
N ALA A 122 29.23 8.45 -30.06
CA ALA A 122 28.56 9.29 -31.05
C ALA A 122 27.21 9.80 -30.55
N ASP A 123 26.81 11.00 -30.96
CA ASP A 123 25.59 11.66 -30.50
C ASP A 123 24.61 11.86 -31.66
N LEU A 124 23.36 11.44 -31.47
CA LEU A 124 22.23 11.82 -32.31
C LEU A 124 21.32 12.75 -31.50
N VAL A 125 20.97 13.90 -32.07
CA VAL A 125 20.09 14.89 -31.43
C VAL A 125 18.96 15.21 -32.39
N LEU A 126 17.73 14.91 -31.97
CA LEU A 126 16.52 15.04 -32.79
C LEU A 126 15.40 15.74 -31.99
N GLN A 127 14.42 16.29 -32.70
CA GLN A 127 13.24 16.96 -32.13
C GLN A 127 11.94 16.42 -32.75
N ASN A 128 10.79 16.57 -32.10
CA ASN A 128 9.50 16.06 -32.59
C ASN A 128 8.83 16.90 -33.69
N HIS A 129 9.63 17.57 -34.51
CA HIS A 129 9.15 18.32 -35.67
C HIS A 129 10.16 18.19 -36.82
N ASP A 130 9.69 18.15 -38.06
CA ASP A 130 10.43 17.73 -39.25
C ASP A 130 11.37 18.80 -39.84
N VAL A 131 11.17 20.07 -39.46
CA VAL A 131 11.98 21.21 -39.86
C VAL A 131 12.46 22.05 -38.66
N PHE A 132 13.43 22.93 -38.89
CA PHE A 132 13.82 23.95 -37.91
C PHE A 132 13.02 25.24 -38.16
N PHE A 133 12.89 26.09 -37.14
CA PHE A 133 12.02 27.28 -37.19
C PHE A 133 12.65 28.52 -37.88
N VAL A 134 13.94 28.46 -38.22
CA VAL A 134 14.67 29.49 -39.00
C VAL A 134 15.58 28.83 -40.03
N ASP A 135 15.90 29.52 -41.12
CA ASP A 135 16.60 28.93 -42.27
C ASP A 135 18.09 28.69 -42.01
N ASP A 136 18.76 29.65 -41.39
CA ASP A 136 20.22 29.69 -41.27
C ASP A 136 20.71 30.29 -39.92
N ALA A 137 22.03 30.34 -39.73
CA ALA A 137 22.63 30.87 -38.50
C ALA A 137 22.42 32.37 -38.32
N LYS A 138 22.23 33.15 -39.40
CA LYS A 138 21.97 34.58 -39.33
C LYS A 138 20.58 34.81 -38.74
N GLU A 139 19.55 34.18 -39.30
CA GLU A 139 18.19 34.27 -38.77
C GLU A 139 18.11 33.77 -37.32
N MET A 140 18.89 32.75 -36.95
CA MET A 140 18.99 32.31 -35.55
C MET A 140 19.56 33.39 -34.63
N VAL A 141 20.56 34.17 -35.08
CA VAL A 141 21.10 35.32 -34.32
C VAL A 141 20.04 36.41 -34.19
N GLU A 142 19.34 36.75 -35.26
CA GLU A 142 18.30 37.78 -35.28
C GLU A 142 17.14 37.40 -34.34
N PHE A 143 16.63 36.18 -34.44
CA PHE A 143 15.59 35.63 -33.56
C PHE A 143 16.02 35.66 -32.09
N THR A 144 17.23 35.20 -31.79
CA THR A 144 17.74 35.16 -30.41
C THR A 144 17.99 36.57 -29.87
N TYR A 145 18.45 37.50 -30.71
CA TYR A 145 18.66 38.90 -30.34
C TYR A 145 17.33 39.59 -30.01
N ALA A 146 16.31 39.39 -30.84
CA ALA A 146 14.97 39.90 -30.60
C ALA A 146 14.42 39.43 -29.24
N GLY A 147 14.56 38.15 -28.93
CA GLY A 147 14.09 37.59 -27.67
C GLY A 147 14.92 37.98 -26.44
N VAL A 148 16.23 37.83 -26.51
CA VAL A 148 17.13 37.91 -25.34
C VAL A 148 17.58 39.34 -25.06
N VAL A 149 17.82 40.14 -26.11
CA VAL A 149 18.33 41.51 -25.98
C VAL A 149 17.20 42.52 -26.07
N GLN A 150 16.32 42.42 -27.08
CA GLN A 150 15.21 43.37 -27.26
C GLN A 150 13.99 43.04 -26.40
N GLN A 151 13.86 41.79 -25.96
CA GLN A 151 12.68 41.27 -25.24
C GLN A 151 11.38 41.38 -26.06
N ASP A 152 11.48 41.22 -27.39
CA ASP A 152 10.37 41.40 -28.33
C ASP A 152 10.28 40.25 -29.36
N TYR A 153 10.01 39.03 -28.89
CA TYR A 153 9.63 37.94 -29.79
C TYR A 153 8.37 38.27 -30.62
N PRO A 154 7.30 38.88 -30.08
CA PRO A 154 6.10 39.18 -30.87
C PRO A 154 6.35 40.07 -32.09
N GLY A 155 7.18 41.11 -31.96
CA GLY A 155 7.55 41.98 -33.08
C GLY A 155 8.32 41.23 -34.16
N TYR A 156 9.31 40.41 -33.78
CA TYR A 156 10.04 39.57 -34.74
C TYR A 156 9.11 38.59 -35.47
N LEU A 157 8.24 37.89 -34.73
CA LEU A 157 7.34 36.88 -35.30
C LEU A 157 6.30 37.50 -36.26
N ALA A 158 5.82 38.72 -35.97
CA ALA A 158 4.93 39.44 -36.88
C ALA A 158 5.60 39.77 -38.23
N ALA A 159 6.92 39.98 -38.24
CA ALA A 159 7.71 40.19 -39.45
C ALA A 159 8.12 38.87 -40.15
N HIS A 160 8.07 37.74 -39.45
CA HIS A 160 8.51 36.42 -39.92
C HIS A 160 7.37 35.38 -39.78
N PRO A 161 6.31 35.49 -40.59
CA PRO A 161 5.11 34.66 -40.45
C PRO A 161 5.38 33.16 -40.66
N GLU A 162 6.40 32.79 -41.44
CA GLU A 162 6.78 31.39 -41.62
C GLU A 162 7.40 30.80 -40.36
N THR A 163 8.31 31.53 -39.70
CA THR A 163 8.85 31.13 -38.39
C THR A 163 7.73 31.02 -37.36
N GLN A 164 6.78 31.95 -37.35
CA GLN A 164 5.63 31.88 -36.45
C GLN A 164 4.78 30.64 -36.71
N ARG A 165 4.44 30.35 -37.97
CA ARG A 165 3.68 29.17 -38.35
C ARG A 165 4.36 27.88 -37.88
N ILE A 166 5.68 27.75 -38.09
CA ILE A 166 6.44 26.57 -37.66
C ILE A 166 6.45 26.45 -36.14
N LEU A 167 6.68 27.56 -35.41
CA LEU A 167 6.62 27.54 -33.94
C LEU A 167 5.23 27.15 -33.41
N ASP A 168 4.16 27.63 -34.04
CA ASP A 168 2.79 27.23 -33.70
C ASP A 168 2.58 25.72 -33.94
N ASP A 169 3.04 25.18 -35.07
CA ASP A 169 2.97 23.74 -35.38
C ASP A 169 3.79 22.88 -34.38
N MET A 170 4.92 23.40 -33.89
CA MET A 170 5.75 22.74 -32.88
C MET A 170 5.06 22.64 -31.51
N THR A 171 3.95 23.36 -31.27
CA THR A 171 3.16 23.25 -30.03
C THR A 171 2.10 22.13 -30.07
N ALA A 172 2.14 21.27 -31.09
CA ALA A 172 1.25 20.12 -31.18
C ALA A 172 1.36 19.23 -29.93
N PRO A 173 0.24 18.83 -29.30
CA PRO A 173 0.27 18.09 -28.05
C PRO A 173 0.68 16.63 -28.30
N GLU A 174 1.65 16.15 -27.54
CA GLU A 174 2.12 14.77 -27.57
C GLU A 174 1.61 13.98 -26.38
N SER A 175 1.44 12.66 -26.53
CA SER A 175 0.93 11.82 -25.44
C SER A 175 2.02 11.03 -24.70
N SER A 176 3.20 10.90 -25.32
CA SER A 176 4.33 10.15 -24.78
C SER A 176 5.61 10.49 -25.54
N VAL A 177 6.73 10.57 -24.83
CA VAL A 177 8.07 10.63 -25.45
C VAL A 177 8.48 9.31 -26.12
N LEU A 178 7.78 8.20 -25.86
CA LEU A 178 8.05 6.90 -26.49
C LEU A 178 7.24 6.67 -27.78
N THR A 179 6.21 7.49 -28.03
CA THR A 179 5.34 7.35 -29.21
C THR A 179 5.32 8.60 -30.10
N ALA A 180 6.19 9.58 -29.82
CA ALA A 180 6.45 10.69 -30.72
C ALA A 180 7.46 10.26 -31.81
N SER A 181 7.31 10.82 -33.01
CA SER A 181 8.35 10.74 -34.04
C SER A 181 9.37 11.87 -33.83
N TYR A 182 10.63 11.64 -34.18
CA TYR A 182 11.71 12.61 -34.01
C TYR A 182 12.55 12.76 -35.28
N TRP A 183 12.96 13.99 -35.63
CA TRP A 183 13.72 14.30 -36.83
C TRP A 183 15.06 14.97 -36.51
N GLY A 184 16.10 14.54 -37.22
CA GLY A 184 17.35 15.27 -37.37
C GLY A 184 17.13 16.34 -38.42
N VAL A 185 16.76 17.54 -37.98
CA VAL A 185 16.29 18.62 -38.86
C VAL A 185 17.37 19.20 -39.79
N LEU A 186 18.64 18.89 -39.55
CA LEU A 186 19.80 19.35 -40.35
C LEU A 186 20.37 18.20 -41.21
N PRO A 187 21.05 18.50 -42.33
CA PRO A 187 21.66 17.49 -43.18
C PRO A 187 22.99 16.95 -42.63
N PHE A 188 23.22 15.65 -42.78
CA PHE A 188 24.42 14.94 -42.35
C PHE A 188 25.02 14.13 -43.49
N HIS A 189 26.30 13.83 -43.41
CA HIS A 189 26.92 12.83 -44.28
C HIS A 189 26.47 11.41 -43.90
N LEU A 190 26.43 10.53 -44.89
CA LEU A 190 26.41 9.08 -44.73
C LEU A 190 27.36 8.50 -45.78
N GLY A 191 28.65 8.49 -45.44
CA GLY A 191 29.71 8.18 -46.41
C GLY A 191 29.75 9.24 -47.50
N SER A 192 29.50 8.86 -48.75
CA SER A 192 29.42 9.79 -49.89
C SER A 192 28.08 10.50 -50.03
N GLU A 193 27.04 10.00 -49.35
CA GLU A 193 25.68 10.56 -49.44
C GLU A 193 25.46 11.71 -48.45
N ILE A 194 24.44 12.52 -48.69
CA ILE A 194 23.91 13.49 -47.73
C ILE A 194 22.49 13.03 -47.35
N VAL A 195 22.21 12.96 -46.05
CA VAL A 195 20.96 12.42 -45.50
C VAL A 195 20.36 13.31 -44.42
N LYS A 196 19.05 13.15 -44.17
CA LYS A 196 18.37 13.52 -42.92
C LYS A 196 17.96 12.27 -42.14
N TYR A 197 17.94 12.34 -40.81
CA TYR A 197 17.56 11.22 -39.93
C TYR A 197 16.12 11.38 -39.42
N ARG A 198 15.42 10.26 -39.23
CA ARG A 198 14.12 10.19 -38.54
C ARG A 198 14.06 8.98 -37.62
N LEU A 199 13.49 9.14 -36.43
CA LEU A 199 13.14 8.06 -35.50
C LEU A 199 11.61 7.96 -35.43
N ASP A 200 11.06 6.82 -35.83
CA ASP A 200 9.63 6.54 -35.72
C ASP A 200 9.38 5.46 -34.66
N PRO A 201 8.38 5.62 -33.78
CA PRO A 201 8.07 4.61 -32.78
C PRO A 201 7.46 3.37 -33.44
N GLU A 202 7.84 2.17 -32.97
CA GLU A 202 7.15 0.93 -33.39
C GLU A 202 5.79 0.76 -32.70
N THR A 203 5.61 1.42 -31.55
CA THR A 203 4.35 1.40 -30.80
C THR A 203 3.46 2.56 -31.24
N PRO A 204 2.19 2.32 -31.64
CA PRO A 204 1.27 3.40 -31.96
C PRO A 204 0.99 4.28 -30.72
N PRO A 205 0.60 5.55 -30.89
CA PRO A 205 0.14 6.39 -29.79
C PRO A 205 -1.18 5.84 -29.23
N VAL A 206 -1.25 5.66 -27.90
CA VAL A 206 -2.41 5.07 -27.21
C VAL A 206 -3.05 6.04 -26.19
N ASN A 207 -2.34 7.09 -25.78
CA ASN A 207 -2.77 7.96 -24.69
C ASN A 207 -3.26 9.32 -25.21
N ILE A 208 -4.09 9.98 -24.38
CA ILE A 208 -4.50 11.37 -24.58
C ILE A 208 -3.51 12.26 -23.80
N PRO A 209 -3.00 13.36 -24.38
CA PRO A 209 -2.18 14.34 -23.67
C PRO A 209 -2.85 14.84 -22.38
N ASP A 210 -2.06 15.17 -21.37
CA ASP A 210 -2.49 15.65 -20.05
C ASP A 210 -2.01 17.09 -19.82
N ASP A 211 -2.61 17.81 -18.87
CA ASP A 211 -2.19 19.13 -18.41
C ASP A 211 -1.34 19.10 -17.12
N ASP A 212 -1.15 17.92 -16.52
CA ASP A 212 -0.23 17.73 -15.40
C ASP A 212 1.19 18.20 -15.77
N PRO A 213 1.91 18.87 -14.84
CA PRO A 213 3.24 19.36 -15.12
C PRO A 213 4.16 18.30 -15.72
N ASP A 214 4.19 17.07 -15.22
CA ASP A 214 5.21 16.06 -15.52
C ASP A 214 4.63 14.75 -16.11
N TYR A 215 3.51 14.83 -16.85
CA TYR A 215 2.85 13.64 -17.39
C TYR A 215 3.72 12.83 -18.36
N LEU A 216 4.61 13.47 -19.13
CA LEU A 216 5.49 12.77 -20.07
C LEU A 216 6.56 11.96 -19.33
N ALA A 217 7.06 12.48 -18.20
CA ALA A 217 8.01 11.80 -17.35
C ALA A 217 7.37 10.57 -16.69
N THR A 218 6.17 10.77 -16.16
CA THR A 218 5.37 9.73 -15.52
C THR A 218 5.01 8.61 -16.51
N ASP A 219 4.61 8.96 -17.74
CA ASP A 219 4.31 7.98 -18.78
C ASP A 219 5.54 7.18 -19.22
N LEU A 220 6.70 7.85 -19.43
CA LEU A 220 7.96 7.20 -19.78
C LEU A 220 8.36 6.15 -18.73
N ALA A 221 8.35 6.53 -17.46
CA ALA A 221 8.74 5.66 -16.36
C ALA A 221 7.82 4.44 -16.24
N ARG A 222 6.51 4.64 -16.37
CA ARG A 222 5.51 3.57 -16.36
C ARG A 222 5.76 2.56 -17.49
N ARG A 223 5.81 3.03 -18.74
CA ARG A 223 5.89 2.15 -19.92
C ARG A 223 7.17 1.32 -19.96
N LEU A 224 8.31 1.92 -19.58
CA LEU A 224 9.58 1.20 -19.56
C LEU A 224 9.69 0.21 -18.39
N ARG A 225 8.95 0.37 -17.29
CA ARG A 225 8.89 -0.68 -16.25
C ARG A 225 8.10 -1.91 -16.71
N GLU A 226 7.10 -1.70 -17.53
CA GLU A 226 6.24 -2.78 -18.02
C GLU A 226 6.93 -3.61 -19.11
N ARG A 227 7.52 -2.95 -20.12
CA ARG A 227 8.03 -3.64 -21.31
C ARG A 227 9.13 -2.88 -22.06
N GLU A 228 9.72 -3.58 -23.03
CA GLU A 228 10.65 -3.00 -24.00
C GLU A 228 9.89 -2.11 -25.01
N HIS A 229 10.51 -1.00 -25.41
CA HIS A 229 10.04 -0.10 -26.47
C HIS A 229 11.13 0.11 -27.52
N ALA A 230 10.74 0.33 -28.78
CA ALA A 230 11.68 0.52 -29.87
C ALA A 230 11.28 1.67 -30.80
N LEU A 231 12.29 2.37 -31.34
CA LEU A 231 12.16 3.35 -32.40
C LEU A 231 13.00 2.94 -33.61
N VAL A 232 12.46 3.09 -34.81
CA VAL A 232 13.13 2.79 -36.08
C VAL A 232 13.88 4.03 -36.55
N LEU A 233 15.20 3.97 -36.62
CA LEU A 233 16.05 4.97 -37.26
C LEU A 233 15.99 4.77 -38.78
N SER A 234 15.58 5.81 -39.48
CA SER A 234 15.52 5.87 -40.94
C SER A 234 16.33 7.04 -41.48
N VAL A 235 16.80 6.92 -42.73
CA VAL A 235 17.54 7.97 -43.45
C VAL A 235 16.78 8.39 -44.70
N GLN A 236 16.80 9.69 -45.01
CA GLN A 236 16.30 10.25 -46.27
C GLN A 236 17.46 10.82 -47.07
N VAL A 237 17.72 10.27 -48.26
CA VAL A 237 18.87 10.66 -49.10
C VAL A 237 18.56 11.92 -49.91
N ARG A 238 19.57 12.78 -50.09
CA ARG A 238 19.45 13.99 -50.91
C ARG A 238 19.51 13.66 -52.41
N THR A 239 18.35 13.63 -53.06
CA THR A 239 18.24 13.32 -54.50
C THR A 239 18.13 14.55 -55.40
N ASP A 240 17.65 15.69 -54.88
CA ASP A 240 17.47 16.95 -55.63
C ASP A 240 18.10 18.14 -54.88
N PRO A 241 19.21 18.71 -55.37
CA PRO A 241 19.86 19.84 -54.73
C PRO A 241 19.02 21.12 -54.58
N VAL A 242 18.00 21.31 -55.42
CA VAL A 242 17.12 22.50 -55.42
C VAL A 242 15.98 22.31 -54.43
N ALA A 243 15.30 21.16 -54.47
CA ALA A 243 14.19 20.85 -53.55
C ALA A 243 14.67 20.47 -52.14
N MET A 244 15.92 20.05 -51.99
CA MET A 244 16.54 19.61 -50.73
C MET A 244 17.76 20.49 -50.40
N PRO A 245 17.54 21.75 -49.97
CA PRO A 245 18.62 22.69 -49.66
C PRO A 245 19.38 22.25 -48.39
N LEU A 246 20.67 22.63 -48.32
CA LEU A 246 21.56 22.31 -47.18
C LEU A 246 21.55 23.38 -46.08
N ASP A 247 21.23 24.64 -46.43
CA ASP A 247 21.25 25.81 -45.52
C ASP A 247 19.93 26.60 -45.59
N ARG A 248 18.81 25.87 -45.63
CA ARG A 248 17.45 26.42 -45.48
C ARG A 248 16.63 25.45 -44.64
N ALA A 249 16.83 25.49 -43.34
CA ALA A 249 16.34 24.48 -42.42
C ALA A 249 14.81 24.51 -42.20
N THR A 250 14.10 25.55 -42.68
CA THR A 250 12.62 25.60 -42.70
C THR A 250 12.00 24.79 -43.83
N VAL A 251 12.80 24.34 -44.82
CA VAL A 251 12.31 23.61 -46.00
C VAL A 251 12.24 22.11 -45.73
N PRO A 252 11.04 21.49 -45.74
CA PRO A 252 10.90 20.04 -45.64
C PRO A 252 11.38 19.37 -46.94
N TRP A 253 12.10 18.26 -46.83
CA TRP A 253 12.55 17.49 -47.99
C TRP A 253 11.42 16.58 -48.48
N PRO A 254 10.97 16.68 -49.76
CA PRO A 254 9.80 15.95 -50.22
C PRO A 254 9.98 14.43 -50.16
N GLU A 255 9.13 13.72 -49.39
CA GLU A 255 9.18 12.26 -49.27
C GLU A 255 8.88 11.54 -50.59
N GLU A 256 8.10 12.16 -51.49
CA GLU A 256 7.87 11.63 -52.84
C GLU A 256 9.14 11.61 -53.70
N ALA A 257 10.07 12.55 -53.46
CA ALA A 257 11.33 12.66 -54.19
C ALA A 257 12.45 11.83 -53.58
N SER A 258 12.41 11.62 -52.26
CA SER A 258 13.22 10.62 -51.56
C SER A 258 12.46 10.13 -50.31
N PRO A 259 12.02 8.86 -50.26
CA PRO A 259 11.40 8.32 -49.06
C PRO A 259 12.44 8.06 -47.96
N TYR A 260 11.97 7.96 -46.71
CA TYR A 260 12.79 7.48 -45.60
C TYR A 260 13.01 5.97 -45.70
N VAL A 261 14.26 5.54 -45.57
CA VAL A 261 14.68 4.14 -45.61
C VAL A 261 15.12 3.70 -44.21
N PRO A 262 14.50 2.68 -43.59
CA PRO A 262 14.93 2.14 -42.30
C PRO A 262 16.36 1.60 -42.33
N VAL A 263 17.16 1.97 -41.32
CA VAL A 263 18.57 1.55 -41.20
C VAL A 263 18.95 0.94 -39.86
N ALA A 264 18.27 1.27 -38.77
CA ALA A 264 18.54 0.69 -37.45
C ALA A 264 17.30 0.73 -36.54
N ARG A 265 17.36 -0.01 -35.43
CA ARG A 265 16.35 0.00 -34.36
C ARG A 265 17.01 0.44 -33.07
N LEU A 266 16.53 1.51 -32.46
CA LEU A 266 16.88 1.94 -31.12
C LEU A 266 15.95 1.23 -30.14
N VAL A 267 16.49 0.26 -29.42
CA VAL A 267 15.74 -0.60 -28.49
C VAL A 267 16.01 -0.18 -27.05
N LEU A 268 14.96 0.20 -26.34
CA LEU A 268 14.95 0.59 -24.93
C LEU A 268 14.41 -0.57 -24.10
N ALA A 269 15.31 -1.27 -23.42
CA ALA A 269 14.95 -2.42 -22.60
C ALA A 269 14.01 -2.03 -21.45
N ARG A 270 13.25 -3.01 -20.93
CA ARG A 270 12.46 -2.86 -19.71
C ARG A 270 13.38 -2.43 -18.55
N GLN A 271 13.08 -1.31 -17.90
CA GLN A 271 13.92 -0.70 -16.87
C GLN A 271 13.15 0.27 -15.98
N ASP A 272 13.73 0.57 -14.82
CA ASP A 272 13.28 1.66 -13.95
C ASP A 272 14.09 2.93 -14.23
N VAL A 273 13.52 3.90 -14.95
CA VAL A 273 14.19 5.18 -15.24
C VAL A 273 14.33 6.09 -14.01
N ASP A 274 13.59 5.80 -12.94
CA ASP A 274 13.68 6.49 -11.64
C ASP A 274 14.78 5.88 -10.74
N ALA A 275 15.48 4.85 -11.22
CA ALA A 275 16.57 4.22 -10.47
C ALA A 275 17.62 5.26 -10.04
N ARG A 276 18.11 5.11 -8.80
CA ARG A 276 18.98 6.12 -8.18
C ARG A 276 20.19 6.46 -9.08
N GLY A 277 20.33 7.76 -9.35
CA GLY A 277 21.40 8.32 -10.16
C GLY A 277 21.27 8.10 -11.67
N GLN A 278 20.21 7.46 -12.17
CA GLN A 278 20.00 7.25 -13.62
C GLN A 278 19.77 8.58 -14.34
N CYS A 279 18.84 9.41 -13.84
CA CYS A 279 18.60 10.75 -14.37
C CYS A 279 19.84 11.65 -14.27
N ASP A 280 20.54 11.61 -13.12
CA ASP A 280 21.77 12.38 -12.90
C ASP A 280 22.86 12.02 -13.93
N TYR A 281 22.99 10.73 -14.26
CA TYR A 281 23.93 10.28 -15.28
C TYR A 281 23.60 10.86 -16.66
N GLY A 282 22.37 10.73 -17.15
CA GLY A 282 21.99 11.31 -18.45
C GLY A 282 22.00 12.83 -18.47
N GLN A 283 21.75 13.47 -17.32
CA GLN A 283 21.98 14.91 -17.16
C GLN A 283 23.45 15.25 -17.25
N SER A 284 24.36 14.45 -16.70
CA SER A 284 25.80 14.69 -16.80
C SER A 284 26.34 14.56 -18.23
N LEU A 285 25.74 13.75 -19.10
CA LEU A 285 26.22 13.56 -20.48
C LEU A 285 26.18 14.87 -21.30
N ALA A 286 27.17 15.13 -22.15
CA ALA A 286 27.11 16.17 -23.17
C ALA A 286 26.55 15.60 -24.49
N PHE A 287 25.88 16.45 -25.28
CA PHE A 287 25.35 16.06 -26.59
C PHE A 287 25.78 17.08 -27.63
N ASN A 288 26.46 16.64 -28.69
CA ASN A 288 26.91 17.50 -29.78
C ASN A 288 26.80 16.79 -31.11
N ILE A 289 26.06 17.35 -32.07
CA ILE A 289 25.83 16.73 -33.39
C ILE A 289 27.11 16.51 -34.22
N TRP A 290 28.23 17.15 -33.85
CA TRP A 290 29.55 16.91 -34.45
C TRP A 290 30.33 15.79 -33.77
N ARG A 291 29.86 15.30 -32.62
CA ARG A 291 30.42 14.11 -31.96
C ARG A 291 29.88 12.87 -32.66
N VAL A 292 30.38 12.63 -33.85
CA VAL A 292 30.08 11.49 -34.70
C VAL A 292 31.34 11.19 -35.53
N PRO A 293 31.50 9.98 -36.09
CA PRO A 293 32.52 9.73 -37.10
C PRO A 293 32.44 10.72 -38.26
N ALA A 294 33.55 10.97 -38.95
CA ALA A 294 33.59 11.93 -40.06
C ALA A 294 32.58 11.59 -41.18
N GLU A 295 32.33 10.30 -41.39
CA GLU A 295 31.37 9.77 -42.36
C GLU A 295 29.91 10.07 -42.01
N ASN A 296 29.64 10.50 -40.76
CA ASN A 296 28.32 10.89 -40.27
C ASN A 296 28.24 12.37 -39.87
N ALA A 297 29.29 13.16 -40.13
CA ALA A 297 29.34 14.56 -39.70
C ALA A 297 28.21 15.40 -40.32
N PRO A 298 27.71 16.45 -39.63
CA PRO A 298 26.87 17.45 -40.27
C PRO A 298 27.55 18.05 -41.50
N VAL A 299 26.79 18.42 -42.52
CA VAL A 299 27.36 19.07 -43.71
C VAL A 299 27.88 20.47 -43.37
N ALA A 300 29.04 20.84 -43.90
CA ALA A 300 29.69 22.11 -43.59
C ALA A 300 28.91 23.33 -44.11
N GLU A 301 28.10 23.14 -45.16
CA GLU A 301 27.24 24.16 -45.75
C GLU A 301 26.07 24.53 -44.84
N SER A 302 25.68 23.68 -43.88
CA SER A 302 24.63 24.02 -42.91
C SER A 302 25.21 24.94 -41.84
N SER A 303 24.95 26.23 -41.97
CA SER A 303 25.45 27.27 -41.06
C SER A 303 24.95 27.06 -39.63
N ILE A 304 23.70 26.61 -39.45
CA ILE A 304 23.14 26.24 -38.13
C ILE A 304 23.90 25.07 -37.53
N ALA A 305 24.24 24.04 -38.32
CA ALA A 305 25.03 22.93 -37.82
C ALA A 305 26.41 23.42 -37.37
N ALA A 306 27.07 24.25 -38.19
CA ALA A 306 28.39 24.79 -37.89
C ALA A 306 28.44 25.59 -36.57
N VAL A 307 27.48 26.50 -36.33
CA VAL A 307 27.46 27.28 -35.08
C VAL A 307 27.18 26.41 -33.84
N ARG A 308 26.36 25.36 -33.97
CA ARG A 308 26.04 24.43 -32.86
C ARG A 308 27.28 23.71 -32.33
N GLN A 309 28.31 23.49 -33.15
CA GLN A 309 29.55 22.82 -32.74
C GLN A 309 30.15 23.45 -31.48
N GLN A 310 30.37 24.77 -31.51
CA GLN A 310 31.02 25.49 -30.42
C GLN A 310 30.03 25.92 -29.34
N VAL A 311 28.80 26.31 -29.70
CA VAL A 311 27.78 26.73 -28.73
C VAL A 311 27.44 25.59 -27.75
N TYR A 312 27.26 24.37 -28.27
CA TYR A 312 26.96 23.20 -27.42
C TYR A 312 28.15 22.81 -26.55
N ALA A 313 29.38 22.84 -27.11
CA ALA A 313 30.60 22.59 -26.36
C ALA A 313 30.79 23.60 -25.20
N ALA A 314 30.58 24.89 -25.46
CA ALA A 314 30.67 25.94 -24.44
C ALA A 314 29.62 25.77 -23.33
N GLY A 315 28.36 25.46 -23.70
CA GLY A 315 27.28 25.23 -22.74
C GLY A 315 27.50 23.97 -21.88
N ALA A 316 28.05 22.90 -22.46
CA ALA A 316 28.42 21.69 -21.72
C ALA A 316 29.56 21.96 -20.73
N ALA A 317 30.65 22.60 -21.19
CA ALA A 317 31.81 22.91 -20.36
C ALA A 317 31.46 23.82 -19.17
N LEU A 318 30.65 24.86 -19.40
CA LEU A 318 30.19 25.75 -18.32
C LEU A 318 29.40 24.98 -17.26
N ARG A 319 28.46 24.14 -17.68
CA ARG A 319 27.63 23.32 -16.79
C ARG A 319 28.48 22.32 -16.01
N HIS A 320 29.35 21.58 -16.69
CA HIS A 320 30.23 20.59 -16.07
C HIS A 320 31.13 21.24 -15.03
N THR A 321 31.72 22.39 -15.36
CA THR A 321 32.54 23.17 -14.42
C THR A 321 31.73 23.59 -13.19
N ALA A 322 30.53 24.13 -13.39
CA ALA A 322 29.66 24.59 -12.30
C ALA A 322 29.19 23.44 -11.39
N ASN A 323 28.98 22.24 -11.95
CA ASN A 323 28.53 21.06 -11.21
C ASN A 323 29.68 20.19 -10.64
N GLY A 324 30.94 20.53 -10.90
CA GLY A 324 32.09 19.70 -10.52
C GLY A 324 32.14 18.35 -11.26
N GLN A 325 31.65 18.30 -12.50
CA GLN A 325 31.63 17.11 -13.36
C GLN A 325 32.85 17.09 -14.30
N PRO A 326 33.28 15.91 -14.79
CA PRO A 326 34.30 15.82 -15.83
C PRO A 326 33.91 16.61 -17.09
N LEU A 327 34.86 17.30 -17.72
CA LEU A 327 34.64 18.05 -18.96
C LEU A 327 34.47 17.13 -20.19
N THR A 328 34.94 15.89 -20.08
CA THR A 328 34.81 14.86 -21.12
C THR A 328 33.77 13.83 -20.69
N ASP A 329 32.99 13.37 -21.66
CA ASP A 329 32.02 12.30 -21.44
C ASP A 329 32.73 10.95 -21.19
N PRO A 330 32.07 10.00 -20.49
CA PRO A 330 32.59 8.65 -20.34
C PRO A 330 32.72 7.95 -21.70
N THR A 331 33.79 7.18 -21.88
CA THR A 331 34.05 6.39 -23.11
C THR A 331 33.38 5.02 -23.12
N VAL A 332 32.85 4.59 -21.96
CA VAL A 332 32.15 3.32 -21.78
C VAL A 332 30.78 3.62 -21.18
N ALA A 333 29.76 2.90 -21.65
CA ALA A 333 28.41 3.02 -21.12
C ALA A 333 28.38 2.64 -19.64
N ARG A 334 27.59 3.36 -18.83
CA ARG A 334 27.34 2.97 -17.44
C ARG A 334 26.72 1.56 -17.41
N PRO A 335 27.26 0.62 -16.60
CA PRO A 335 26.68 -0.71 -16.43
C PRO A 335 25.24 -0.63 -15.92
N THR A 336 24.39 -1.52 -16.41
CA THR A 336 22.93 -1.48 -16.22
C THR A 336 22.41 -2.40 -15.10
N GLY A 337 23.29 -2.94 -14.26
CA GLY A 337 22.93 -3.80 -13.14
C GLY A 337 22.84 -3.05 -11.81
N THR A 338 21.93 -3.50 -10.94
CA THR A 338 22.12 -3.36 -9.49
C THR A 338 23.48 -3.94 -9.12
N ALA A 339 24.19 -3.29 -8.19
CA ALA A 339 25.42 -3.88 -7.66
C ALA A 339 25.10 -5.31 -7.20
N PRO A 340 25.86 -6.34 -7.58
CA PRO A 340 25.68 -7.65 -7.02
C PRO A 340 25.81 -7.51 -5.50
N SER A 341 24.74 -7.83 -4.76
CA SER A 341 24.90 -8.07 -3.33
C SER A 341 25.61 -9.42 -3.25
N ASP A 342 26.86 -9.42 -2.81
CA ASP A 342 27.44 -10.65 -2.27
C ASP A 342 26.46 -11.15 -1.20
N VAL A 343 25.91 -12.35 -1.40
CA VAL A 343 24.97 -12.94 -0.45
C VAL A 343 25.78 -13.24 0.81
N ASP A 344 25.57 -12.43 1.86
CA ASP A 344 26.12 -12.68 3.18
C ASP A 344 25.24 -13.71 3.90
N ASP A 345 25.71 -14.95 3.93
CA ASP A 345 25.07 -16.09 4.59
C ASP A 345 25.49 -16.28 6.05
N CYS A 346 26.32 -15.37 6.58
CA CYS A 346 26.81 -15.42 7.95
C CYS A 346 25.71 -15.03 8.95
N ILE A 347 25.10 -16.01 9.61
CA ILE A 347 24.09 -15.80 10.65
C ILE A 347 24.78 -15.29 11.92
N VAL A 348 24.41 -14.08 12.37
CA VAL A 348 24.98 -13.45 13.59
C VAL A 348 23.95 -13.32 14.72
N GLN A 349 22.66 -13.35 14.40
CA GLN A 349 21.55 -13.25 15.34
C GLN A 349 20.38 -14.13 14.89
N ALA A 350 19.42 -14.35 15.76
CA ALA A 350 18.14 -14.97 15.42
C ALA A 350 16.97 -14.03 15.72
N VAL A 351 15.86 -14.21 15.00
CA VAL A 351 14.66 -13.36 15.14
C VAL A 351 13.39 -14.21 15.11
N ILE A 352 12.48 -13.97 16.05
CA ILE A 352 11.20 -14.67 16.14
C ILE A 352 10.14 -13.94 15.31
N HIS A 353 9.40 -14.69 14.48
CA HIS A 353 8.26 -14.22 13.71
C HIS A 353 7.02 -15.12 13.91
N PRO A 354 5.79 -14.59 13.84
CA PRO A 354 5.45 -13.17 13.68
C PRO A 354 5.99 -12.32 14.83
N ALA A 355 6.21 -11.02 14.61
CA ALA A 355 6.65 -10.09 15.66
C ALA A 355 5.60 -9.91 16.77
N ILE A 356 4.32 -10.05 16.42
CA ILE A 356 3.18 -10.15 17.33
C ILE A 356 2.29 -11.29 16.82
N GLY A 357 2.21 -12.39 17.56
CA GLY A 357 1.31 -13.51 17.23
C GLY A 357 -0.07 -13.34 17.87
N ILE A 358 -1.10 -13.83 17.18
CA ILE A 358 -2.49 -13.71 17.62
C ILE A 358 -3.09 -15.11 17.83
N ALA A 359 -3.29 -15.46 19.10
CA ALA A 359 -4.06 -16.63 19.51
C ALA A 359 -5.49 -16.21 19.88
N ARG A 360 -6.45 -17.13 19.84
CA ARG A 360 -7.85 -16.83 20.23
C ARG A 360 -8.43 -17.93 21.10
N VAL A 361 -9.21 -17.52 22.09
CA VAL A 361 -9.90 -18.43 23.01
C VAL A 361 -10.98 -19.24 22.29
N GLY A 362 -11.28 -20.43 22.79
CA GLY A 362 -12.29 -21.35 22.29
C GLY A 362 -12.50 -22.50 23.27
N ASN A 363 -13.71 -23.02 23.40
CA ASN A 363 -14.06 -23.99 24.44
C ASN A 363 -13.83 -25.46 24.04
N SER A 364 -13.29 -25.74 22.85
CA SER A 364 -12.82 -27.09 22.51
C SER A 364 -11.56 -27.45 23.33
N PRO A 365 -11.59 -28.57 24.07
CA PRO A 365 -10.50 -28.95 24.98
C PRO A 365 -9.25 -29.40 24.23
N ASP A 366 -9.41 -30.04 23.07
CA ASP A 366 -8.32 -30.77 22.40
C ASP A 366 -8.08 -30.31 20.96
N GLU A 367 -9.07 -29.71 20.29
CA GLU A 367 -8.97 -29.29 18.90
C GLU A 367 -8.72 -27.77 18.75
N TYR A 368 -7.91 -27.42 17.75
CA TYR A 368 -7.56 -26.04 17.42
C TYR A 368 -7.29 -25.88 15.92
N VAL A 369 -7.30 -24.64 15.45
CA VAL A 369 -6.84 -24.24 14.11
C VAL A 369 -5.63 -23.32 14.24
N ILE A 370 -4.80 -23.22 13.20
CA ILE A 370 -3.70 -22.24 13.17
C ILE A 370 -4.22 -20.93 12.55
N GLY A 371 -3.82 -19.80 13.11
CA GLY A 371 -4.15 -18.49 12.56
C GLY A 371 -3.52 -18.25 11.17
N PRO A 372 -3.96 -17.21 10.44
CA PRO A 372 -3.41 -16.88 9.13
C PRO A 372 -1.90 -16.63 9.15
N GLU A 373 -1.19 -17.19 8.17
CA GLU A 373 0.25 -16.97 7.93
C GLU A 373 0.52 -16.22 6.61
N VAL A 374 -0.53 -15.94 5.85
CA VAL A 374 -0.53 -15.09 4.64
C VAL A 374 -1.75 -14.15 4.70
N VAL A 375 -1.70 -13.06 3.93
CA VAL A 375 -2.76 -12.02 3.93
C VAL A 375 -4.04 -12.41 3.18
N ASP A 376 -3.95 -13.41 2.29
CA ASP A 376 -5.07 -13.94 1.51
C ASP A 376 -5.10 -15.48 1.64
N PRO A 377 -5.43 -16.00 2.85
CA PRO A 377 -5.46 -17.43 3.11
C PRO A 377 -6.67 -18.09 2.44
N ASP A 378 -6.49 -19.32 1.96
CA ASP A 378 -7.63 -20.12 1.48
C ASP A 378 -8.60 -20.37 2.65
N PRO A 379 -9.92 -20.31 2.41
CA PRO A 379 -10.89 -20.58 3.46
C PRO A 379 -10.74 -22.02 3.96
N LEU A 380 -10.83 -22.21 5.27
CA LEU A 380 -10.94 -23.54 5.83
C LEU A 380 -12.24 -24.21 5.34
N PRO A 381 -12.25 -25.54 5.18
CA PRO A 381 -13.47 -26.27 4.82
C PRO A 381 -14.63 -25.95 5.79
N PRO A 382 -15.90 -25.86 5.32
CA PRO A 382 -17.05 -25.65 6.20
C PRO A 382 -17.11 -26.68 7.33
N GLY A 383 -17.41 -26.22 8.55
CA GLY A 383 -17.38 -27.00 9.78
C GLY A 383 -16.02 -27.06 10.49
N SER A 384 -14.97 -26.45 9.96
CA SER A 384 -13.61 -26.55 10.54
C SER A 384 -13.45 -25.85 11.88
N TYR A 385 -14.27 -24.85 12.19
CA TYR A 385 -14.13 -24.01 13.39
C TYR A 385 -14.73 -24.65 14.65
N ARG A 386 -15.41 -25.78 14.53
CA ARG A 386 -16.02 -26.49 15.65
C ARG A 386 -15.57 -27.95 15.72
N ASP A 387 -15.48 -28.47 16.93
CA ASP A 387 -15.28 -29.91 17.13
C ASP A 387 -16.57 -30.71 16.88
N ALA A 388 -16.47 -32.04 17.00
CA ALA A 388 -17.59 -32.95 16.77
C ALA A 388 -18.77 -32.72 17.75
N GLU A 389 -18.51 -32.14 18.92
CA GLU A 389 -19.54 -31.78 19.91
C GLU A 389 -20.12 -30.37 19.69
N GLY A 390 -19.63 -29.64 18.69
CA GLY A 390 -20.09 -28.30 18.34
C GLY A 390 -19.40 -27.18 19.12
N ARG A 391 -18.38 -27.48 19.92
CA ARG A 391 -17.61 -26.48 20.68
C ARG A 391 -16.66 -25.74 19.75
N LEU A 392 -16.42 -24.47 20.03
CA LEU A 392 -15.56 -23.61 19.23
C LEU A 392 -14.09 -23.97 19.45
N LYS A 393 -13.37 -24.26 18.35
CA LYS A 393 -11.94 -24.54 18.38
C LYS A 393 -11.14 -23.30 18.77
N ARG A 394 -10.05 -23.50 19.51
CA ARG A 394 -9.07 -22.45 19.78
C ARG A 394 -8.33 -22.07 18.49
N GLN A 395 -7.87 -20.83 18.38
CA GLN A 395 -6.92 -20.43 17.33
C GLN A 395 -5.52 -20.34 17.94
N GLY A 396 -4.57 -21.09 17.39
CA GLY A 396 -3.17 -21.06 17.78
C GLY A 396 -2.35 -20.05 16.99
N ALA A 397 -1.46 -19.35 17.69
CA ALA A 397 -0.40 -18.56 17.06
C ALA A 397 0.83 -19.45 16.86
N ARG A 398 1.25 -19.65 15.61
CA ARG A 398 2.49 -20.38 15.29
C ARG A 398 3.64 -19.41 15.12
N PHE A 399 4.77 -19.70 15.76
CA PHE A 399 5.99 -18.91 15.70
C PHE A 399 7.13 -19.71 15.08
N ARG A 400 7.86 -19.03 14.19
CA ARG A 400 9.10 -19.49 13.55
C ARG A 400 10.27 -18.64 14.04
N ILE A 401 11.47 -19.18 13.92
CA ILE A 401 12.70 -18.46 14.27
C ILE A 401 13.66 -18.52 13.10
N PHE A 402 14.20 -17.37 12.73
CA PHE A 402 15.03 -17.20 11.54
C PHE A 402 16.43 -16.72 11.95
N GLY A 403 17.46 -17.25 11.31
CA GLY A 403 18.82 -16.73 11.40
C GLY A 403 18.99 -15.54 10.46
N VAL A 404 19.55 -14.44 10.96
CA VAL A 404 19.77 -13.21 10.20
C VAL A 404 21.25 -12.85 10.14
N ASN A 405 21.67 -12.26 9.03
CA ASN A 405 23.02 -11.73 8.87
C ASN A 405 23.17 -10.35 9.55
N ALA A 406 24.37 -9.76 9.47
CA ALA A 406 24.67 -8.48 10.11
C ALA A 406 23.87 -7.29 9.54
N LEU A 407 23.24 -7.44 8.37
CA LEU A 407 22.34 -6.46 7.78
C LEU A 407 20.88 -6.64 8.24
N GLY A 408 20.58 -7.69 9.01
CA GLY A 408 19.22 -8.04 9.42
C GLY A 408 18.42 -8.81 8.36
N THR A 409 19.04 -9.22 7.26
CA THR A 409 18.39 -10.05 6.24
C THR A 409 18.28 -11.48 6.74
N ILE A 410 17.09 -12.08 6.63
CA ILE A 410 16.87 -13.48 6.96
C ILE A 410 17.63 -14.37 5.97
N VAL A 411 18.45 -15.27 6.50
CA VAL A 411 19.24 -16.24 5.74
C VAL A 411 18.51 -17.58 5.62
N ARG A 412 17.95 -18.08 6.73
CA ARG A 412 17.16 -19.32 6.77
C ARG A 412 16.34 -19.45 8.05
N GLU A 413 15.32 -20.31 8.03
CA GLU A 413 14.65 -20.79 9.24
C GLU A 413 15.58 -21.72 10.06
N LEU A 414 15.57 -21.57 11.39
CA LEU A 414 16.31 -22.40 12.34
C LEU A 414 15.33 -23.35 13.04
N THR A 415 15.55 -24.67 12.92
CA THR A 415 14.67 -25.69 13.49
C THR A 415 15.45 -26.80 14.18
N PRO A 416 14.90 -27.46 15.22
CA PRO A 416 15.53 -28.64 15.85
C PRO A 416 15.70 -29.86 14.92
N ALA A 417 15.16 -29.83 13.70
CA ALA A 417 15.41 -30.86 12.69
C ALA A 417 16.83 -30.75 12.10
N GLN A 418 17.47 -29.59 12.24
CA GLN A 418 18.82 -29.31 11.78
C GLN A 418 19.82 -29.67 12.89
N THR A 419 20.89 -30.41 12.56
CA THR A 419 21.82 -30.96 13.57
C THR A 419 22.71 -29.93 14.24
N ASP A 420 22.85 -28.76 13.61
CA ASP A 420 23.61 -27.60 14.05
C ASP A 420 22.79 -26.65 14.93
N VAL A 421 21.49 -26.90 15.14
CA VAL A 421 20.58 -26.01 15.88
C VAL A 421 20.05 -26.67 17.15
N GLU A 422 20.25 -26.04 18.31
CA GLU A 422 19.48 -26.35 19.52
C GLU A 422 18.54 -25.19 19.84
N LEU A 423 17.26 -25.50 20.06
CA LEU A 423 16.22 -24.50 20.27
C LEU A 423 15.33 -24.87 21.46
N THR A 424 15.14 -23.91 22.37
CA THR A 424 14.14 -23.97 23.45
C THR A 424 13.30 -22.71 23.43
N TRP A 425 11.99 -22.89 23.33
CA TRP A 425 11.03 -21.80 23.38
C TRP A 425 10.68 -21.45 24.82
N HIS A 426 10.32 -20.18 25.04
CA HIS A 426 9.96 -19.64 26.33
C HIS A 426 8.83 -18.63 26.17
N VAL A 427 7.73 -18.85 26.89
CA VAL A 427 6.55 -17.98 26.84
C VAL A 427 6.09 -17.68 28.26
N GLU A 428 5.72 -16.43 28.50
CA GLU A 428 5.10 -16.01 29.75
C GLU A 428 3.81 -15.26 29.44
N LEU A 429 2.68 -15.74 29.96
CA LEU A 429 1.37 -15.10 29.80
C LEU A 429 0.88 -14.55 31.13
N ALA A 430 0.15 -13.44 31.09
CA ALA A 430 -0.62 -12.97 32.23
C ALA A 430 -1.91 -12.27 31.80
N ASN A 431 -2.86 -12.20 32.73
CA ASN A 431 -4.03 -11.33 32.64
C ASN A 431 -4.04 -10.38 33.83
N THR A 432 -3.99 -9.08 33.56
CA THR A 432 -3.97 -8.03 34.58
C THR A 432 -5.14 -7.06 34.43
N LYS A 433 -6.19 -7.44 33.69
CA LYS A 433 -7.37 -6.59 33.46
C LYS A 433 -8.05 -6.17 34.75
N SER A 434 -8.22 -7.10 35.69
CA SER A 434 -8.92 -6.88 36.95
C SER A 434 -8.09 -6.07 37.96
N SER A 435 -6.77 -6.07 37.82
CA SER A 435 -5.85 -5.23 38.59
C SER A 435 -5.59 -3.86 37.95
N TRP A 436 -6.12 -3.60 36.75
CA TRP A 436 -5.96 -2.34 36.03
C TRP A 436 -7.11 -1.35 36.25
N TYR A 437 -7.10 -0.27 35.47
CA TYR A 437 -8.16 0.75 35.44
C TYR A 437 -9.31 0.33 34.55
N GLY A 438 -10.50 0.84 34.84
CA GLY A 438 -11.68 0.66 34.00
C GLY A 438 -11.57 1.40 32.67
N PHE A 439 -12.20 0.89 31.61
CA PHE A 439 -12.22 1.59 30.34
C PHE A 439 -13.37 2.61 30.29
N GLN A 440 -13.04 3.88 30.10
CA GLN A 440 -14.01 4.97 29.88
C GLN A 440 -13.97 5.49 28.44
N LEU A 441 -12.78 5.85 27.98
CA LEU A 441 -12.48 6.30 26.63
C LEU A 441 -10.99 6.07 26.37
N ALA A 442 -10.57 6.09 25.11
CA ALA A 442 -9.15 6.23 24.78
C ALA A 442 -8.59 7.52 25.40
N LEU A 443 -7.46 7.43 26.11
CA LEU A 443 -6.91 8.55 26.89
C LEU A 443 -6.00 9.49 26.08
N ASP A 444 -5.70 9.13 24.84
CA ASP A 444 -4.86 9.89 23.91
C ASP A 444 -5.66 10.80 22.96
N ILE A 445 -7.00 10.87 23.13
CA ILE A 445 -7.86 11.79 22.38
C ILE A 445 -8.35 12.95 23.27
N PRO A 446 -8.57 14.16 22.71
CA PRO A 446 -8.97 15.34 23.48
C PRO A 446 -10.26 15.15 24.29
N GLU A 447 -11.21 14.38 23.77
CA GLU A 447 -12.52 14.13 24.36
C GLU A 447 -12.45 13.37 25.69
N ALA A 448 -11.33 12.68 25.97
CA ALA A 448 -11.11 11.96 27.23
C ALA A 448 -11.25 12.84 28.47
N SER A 449 -10.89 14.12 28.36
CA SER A 449 -11.04 15.14 29.42
C SER A 449 -12.49 15.38 29.88
N SER A 450 -13.46 15.02 29.02
CA SER A 450 -14.90 15.18 29.23
C SER A 450 -15.59 13.89 29.65
N ALA A 451 -14.92 12.73 29.51
CA ALA A 451 -15.44 11.44 29.92
C ALA A 451 -15.44 11.30 31.46
N PRO A 452 -16.19 10.33 32.01
CA PRO A 452 -16.07 9.96 33.42
C PRO A 452 -14.62 9.58 33.77
N ALA A 453 -14.23 9.80 35.03
CA ALA A 453 -12.89 9.50 35.50
C ALA A 453 -12.57 8.00 35.32
N THR A 454 -11.40 7.70 34.78
CA THR A 454 -10.91 6.33 34.65
C THR A 454 -10.33 5.88 35.98
N THR A 455 -11.12 5.18 36.80
CA THR A 455 -10.71 4.69 38.13
C THR A 455 -10.21 3.25 38.09
N LEU A 456 -9.48 2.83 39.14
CA LEU A 456 -9.14 1.42 39.34
C LEU A 456 -10.39 0.53 39.32
N ARG A 457 -10.31 -0.62 38.66
CA ARG A 457 -11.23 -1.76 38.87
C ARG A 457 -10.93 -2.39 40.21
N ASN A 458 -11.93 -2.96 40.88
CA ASN A 458 -11.78 -3.61 42.18
C ASN A 458 -11.13 -2.71 43.26
N PRO A 459 -11.52 -1.42 43.40
CA PRO A 459 -10.79 -0.46 44.23
C PRO A 459 -10.86 -0.79 45.74
N THR A 460 -11.76 -1.68 46.15
CA THR A 460 -11.91 -2.14 47.53
C THR A 460 -10.94 -3.27 47.91
N VAL A 461 -10.24 -3.86 46.93
CA VAL A 461 -9.28 -4.95 47.16
C VAL A 461 -7.90 -4.36 47.46
N SER A 462 -7.46 -4.47 48.71
CA SER A 462 -6.18 -3.94 49.17
C SER A 462 -4.96 -4.65 48.58
N ASP A 463 -5.00 -6.00 48.52
CA ASP A 463 -3.94 -6.79 47.89
C ASP A 463 -4.23 -6.97 46.40
N ARG A 464 -3.72 -6.04 45.61
CA ARG A 464 -3.92 -5.99 44.15
C ARG A 464 -3.35 -7.21 43.42
N SER A 465 -2.35 -7.89 43.98
CA SER A 465 -1.73 -9.05 43.34
C SER A 465 -2.71 -10.22 43.19
N THR A 466 -3.72 -10.30 44.06
CA THR A 466 -4.79 -11.31 43.98
C THR A 466 -5.72 -11.13 42.79
N LEU A 467 -5.66 -9.99 42.10
CA LEU A 467 -6.46 -9.69 40.91
C LEU A 467 -5.71 -10.02 39.60
N GLU A 468 -4.45 -10.45 39.68
CA GLU A 468 -3.61 -10.76 38.54
C GLU A 468 -3.49 -12.26 38.35
N ILE A 469 -3.77 -12.75 37.14
CA ILE A 469 -3.58 -14.15 36.80
C ILE A 469 -2.19 -14.29 36.18
N ARG A 470 -1.24 -14.82 36.97
CA ARG A 470 0.17 -15.00 36.56
C ARG A 470 0.62 -16.45 36.77
N PRO A 471 0.44 -17.34 35.78
CA PRO A 471 0.92 -18.73 35.83
C PRO A 471 2.45 -18.87 35.78
N GLY A 472 3.16 -17.79 35.42
CA GLY A 472 4.61 -17.74 35.26
C GLY A 472 5.09 -18.34 33.93
N ARG A 473 6.37 -18.14 33.64
CA ARG A 473 7.03 -18.61 32.41
C ARG A 473 6.93 -20.13 32.24
N ARG A 474 6.74 -20.56 30.99
CA ARG A 474 6.79 -21.97 30.53
C ARG A 474 7.82 -22.11 29.42
N SER A 475 8.36 -23.31 29.27
CA SER A 475 9.36 -23.64 28.25
C SER A 475 9.02 -24.97 27.58
N VAL A 476 9.32 -25.09 26.29
CA VAL A 476 9.17 -26.32 25.51
C VAL A 476 10.31 -26.40 24.48
N SER A 477 10.83 -27.60 24.26
CA SER A 477 11.90 -27.88 23.29
C SER A 477 11.66 -29.26 22.67
N GLY A 478 12.17 -29.48 21.47
CA GLY A 478 11.95 -30.71 20.71
C GLY A 478 10.79 -30.60 19.70
N ARG A 479 10.49 -31.71 19.03
CA ARG A 479 9.54 -31.81 17.91
C ARG A 479 8.29 -32.55 18.38
N GLY A 480 7.10 -32.00 18.15
CA GLY A 480 5.84 -32.60 18.58
C GLY A 480 5.67 -32.69 20.09
N GLU A 481 6.25 -31.75 20.85
CA GLU A 481 6.31 -31.78 22.31
C GLU A 481 5.22 -30.91 22.95
N GLY A 482 4.80 -31.26 24.17
CA GLY A 482 3.69 -30.61 24.88
C GLY A 482 2.40 -31.44 24.88
N PRO A 483 1.26 -30.86 25.32
CA PRO A 483 1.09 -29.47 25.77
C PRO A 483 1.75 -29.20 27.14
N VAL A 484 2.27 -27.99 27.30
CA VAL A 484 2.76 -27.45 28.57
C VAL A 484 1.79 -26.37 29.06
N PRO A 485 0.98 -26.63 30.11
CA PRO A 485 -0.12 -25.75 30.50
C PRO A 485 0.32 -24.52 31.31
N PHE A 486 -0.44 -23.43 31.17
CA PHE A 486 -0.38 -22.22 32.00
C PHE A 486 -1.43 -22.28 33.12
N ASP A 487 -1.29 -23.24 34.02
CA ASP A 487 -2.26 -23.60 35.07
C ASP A 487 -1.92 -23.07 36.48
N GLY A 488 -0.79 -22.38 36.64
CA GLY A 488 -0.31 -21.88 37.92
C GLY A 488 -0.93 -20.55 38.40
N GLY A 489 -1.80 -19.93 37.60
CA GLY A 489 -2.40 -18.62 37.89
C GLY A 489 -3.75 -18.74 38.59
N ALA A 490 -4.09 -17.76 39.42
CA ALA A 490 -5.38 -17.72 40.11
C ALA A 490 -5.90 -16.28 40.24
N PHE A 491 -7.22 -16.13 40.18
CA PHE A 491 -7.92 -14.88 40.49
C PHE A 491 -8.63 -15.02 41.84
N MET A 492 -8.24 -14.20 42.82
CA MET A 492 -8.78 -14.22 44.18
C MET A 492 -8.84 -15.62 44.83
N GLY A 493 -7.85 -16.48 44.50
CA GLY A 493 -7.75 -17.86 44.99
C GLY A 493 -8.42 -18.92 44.10
N THR A 494 -9.17 -18.52 43.07
CA THR A 494 -9.76 -19.42 42.07
C THR A 494 -8.76 -19.67 40.94
N PRO A 495 -8.36 -20.93 40.65
CA PRO A 495 -7.46 -21.23 39.53
C PRO A 495 -8.04 -20.79 38.18
N VAL A 496 -7.22 -20.15 37.35
CA VAL A 496 -7.61 -19.71 36.00
C VAL A 496 -6.49 -20.05 35.02
N PRO A 497 -6.63 -21.16 34.25
CA PRO A 497 -5.68 -21.51 33.21
C PRO A 497 -5.69 -20.49 32.07
N LEU A 498 -4.52 -20.10 31.56
CA LEU A 498 -4.39 -19.14 30.45
C LEU A 498 -4.06 -19.79 29.09
N GLY A 499 -4.15 -21.12 28.99
CA GLY A 499 -3.86 -21.89 27.79
C GLY A 499 -2.64 -22.80 27.92
N ASP A 500 -1.95 -23.06 26.81
CA ASP A 500 -0.79 -23.95 26.75
C ASP A 500 0.18 -23.61 25.60
N ILE A 501 1.42 -24.09 25.70
CA ILE A 501 2.39 -24.10 24.60
C ILE A 501 2.76 -25.53 24.20
N ARG A 502 3.07 -25.69 22.91
CA ARG A 502 3.52 -26.96 22.31
C ARG A 502 4.41 -26.69 21.10
N THR A 503 5.08 -27.71 20.60
CA THR A 503 5.79 -27.62 19.31
C THR A 503 5.13 -28.48 18.25
N ASP A 504 5.17 -28.02 17.00
CA ASP A 504 4.78 -28.84 15.85
C ASP A 504 5.87 -29.86 15.47
N ASP A 505 5.62 -30.64 14.41
CA ASP A 505 6.53 -31.69 13.95
C ASP A 505 7.90 -31.17 13.48
N ASP A 506 8.04 -29.86 13.21
CA ASP A 506 9.30 -29.20 12.86
C ASP A 506 9.94 -28.49 14.06
N GLY A 507 9.29 -28.50 15.24
CA GLY A 507 9.77 -27.81 16.43
C GLY A 507 9.38 -26.32 16.49
N ARG A 508 8.47 -25.86 15.63
CA ARG A 508 7.92 -24.50 15.69
C ARG A 508 6.98 -24.38 16.87
N LEU A 509 7.00 -23.23 17.54
CA LEU A 509 6.14 -23.01 18.71
C LEU A 509 4.70 -22.77 18.26
N VAL A 510 3.74 -23.42 18.92
CA VAL A 510 2.31 -23.10 18.86
C VAL A 510 1.86 -22.67 20.25
N VAL A 511 1.30 -21.46 20.34
CA VAL A 511 0.69 -20.94 21.58
C VAL A 511 -0.83 -21.00 21.43
N LEU A 512 -1.50 -21.70 22.35
CA LEU A 512 -2.96 -21.73 22.47
C LEU A 512 -3.40 -20.90 23.67
N GLY A 513 -4.46 -20.12 23.48
CA GLY A 513 -5.09 -19.35 24.55
C GLY A 513 -5.93 -20.17 25.52
N GLY A 514 -6.57 -19.47 26.46
CA GLY A 514 -7.58 -20.02 27.37
C GLY A 514 -8.81 -20.61 26.66
N SER A 515 -9.74 -21.15 27.46
CA SER A 515 -10.96 -21.80 26.98
C SER A 515 -12.15 -20.85 26.76
N GLY A 516 -11.96 -19.54 26.98
CA GLY A 516 -13.01 -18.52 26.92
C GLY A 516 -13.82 -18.44 28.21
N CYS A 517 -13.27 -18.93 29.33
CA CYS A 517 -13.92 -18.97 30.63
C CYS A 517 -13.83 -17.62 31.35
N SER A 518 -15.00 -17.12 31.78
CA SER A 518 -15.13 -15.88 32.56
C SER A 518 -16.07 -16.08 33.74
N ALA A 519 -15.70 -15.54 34.90
CA ALA A 519 -16.51 -15.66 36.11
C ALA A 519 -16.29 -14.48 37.05
N SER A 520 -17.23 -14.29 37.98
CA SER A 520 -17.07 -13.43 39.15
C SER A 520 -16.66 -14.25 40.37
N SER A 521 -15.88 -13.64 41.27
CA SER A 521 -15.44 -14.28 42.52
C SER A 521 -16.59 -14.62 43.48
N ASP A 522 -17.74 -13.96 43.33
CA ASP A 522 -18.90 -14.06 44.24
C ASP A 522 -20.19 -14.54 43.55
N GLY A 523 -20.12 -14.90 42.26
CA GLY A 523 -21.29 -15.28 41.46
C GLY A 523 -22.19 -14.11 41.07
N SER A 524 -21.77 -12.86 41.30
CA SER A 524 -22.47 -11.67 40.80
C SER A 524 -22.60 -11.67 39.28
N ARG A 525 -23.68 -11.07 38.77
CA ARG A 525 -23.90 -10.88 37.34
C ARG A 525 -23.09 -9.70 36.81
N ALA A 526 -22.63 -9.79 35.57
CA ALA A 526 -22.09 -8.65 34.86
C ALA A 526 -23.23 -7.66 34.54
N ILE A 527 -22.94 -6.36 34.67
CA ILE A 527 -23.94 -5.28 34.53
C ILE A 527 -23.51 -4.18 33.56
N THR A 528 -22.22 -4.06 33.25
CA THR A 528 -21.69 -3.12 32.26
C THR A 528 -20.98 -3.85 31.14
N PHE A 529 -20.68 -3.15 30.05
CA PHE A 529 -20.00 -3.74 28.89
C PHE A 529 -18.50 -3.99 29.12
N ALA A 530 -17.84 -3.25 30.01
CA ALA A 530 -16.37 -3.31 30.15
C ALA A 530 -15.82 -3.33 31.59
N ASN A 531 -16.58 -2.83 32.56
CA ASN A 531 -16.10 -2.60 33.92
C ASN A 531 -17.01 -3.34 34.91
N ASN A 532 -16.71 -4.61 35.16
CA ASN A 532 -17.46 -5.45 36.08
C ASN A 532 -16.56 -5.82 37.27
N GLU A 533 -16.96 -5.37 38.46
CA GLU A 533 -16.23 -5.60 39.72
C GLU A 533 -16.31 -7.06 40.14
N GLY A 534 -15.21 -7.62 40.63
CA GLY A 534 -15.09 -9.03 41.04
C GLY A 534 -14.96 -10.01 39.88
N TRP A 535 -14.88 -9.55 38.63
CA TRP A 535 -14.80 -10.41 37.44
C TRP A 535 -13.37 -10.65 36.96
N HIS A 536 -13.18 -11.79 36.30
CA HIS A 536 -12.00 -12.14 35.50
C HIS A 536 -12.42 -12.83 34.19
N ASP A 537 -11.45 -12.98 33.29
CA ASP A 537 -11.51 -13.84 32.11
C ASP A 537 -10.15 -14.52 31.87
N ASP A 538 -10.04 -15.33 30.82
CA ASP A 538 -8.86 -16.15 30.50
C ASP A 538 -8.16 -15.76 29.19
N VAL A 539 -8.45 -14.57 28.66
CA VAL A 539 -7.56 -13.94 27.67
C VAL A 539 -6.27 -13.49 28.37
N SER A 540 -5.22 -13.23 27.60
CA SER A 540 -3.91 -12.88 28.14
C SER A 540 -2.99 -12.33 27.06
N ASP A 541 -1.82 -11.86 27.46
CA ASP A 541 -0.73 -11.56 26.54
C ASP A 541 0.62 -11.70 27.25
N GLY A 542 1.69 -11.78 26.46
CA GLY A 542 3.03 -11.69 27.00
C GLY A 542 4.16 -12.06 26.03
N PRO A 543 5.40 -12.03 26.51
CA PRO A 543 6.59 -12.20 25.68
C PRO A 543 6.78 -13.64 25.21
N VAL A 544 7.23 -13.77 23.97
CA VAL A 544 7.74 -14.99 23.35
C VAL A 544 9.23 -14.81 23.10
N THR A 545 10.04 -15.66 23.74
CA THR A 545 11.51 -15.63 23.65
C THR A 545 12.04 -17.04 23.38
N ALA A 546 13.32 -17.18 23.02
CA ALA A 546 13.94 -18.48 22.82
C ALA A 546 15.40 -18.47 23.25
N THR A 547 15.92 -19.65 23.59
CA THR A 547 17.35 -19.93 23.67
C THR A 547 17.74 -20.70 22.42
N VAL A 548 18.68 -20.16 21.65
CA VAL A 548 19.16 -20.76 20.40
C VAL A 548 20.67 -20.93 20.45
N THR A 549 21.15 -22.13 20.09
CA THR A 549 22.56 -22.34 19.73
C THR A 549 22.64 -22.73 18.25
N LEU A 550 23.64 -22.20 17.55
CA LEU A 550 24.00 -22.54 16.18
C LEU A 550 25.47 -22.98 16.17
N ASP A 551 25.75 -24.20 15.71
CA ASP A 551 27.09 -24.82 15.77
C ASP A 551 27.70 -24.80 17.19
N GLY A 552 26.85 -24.91 18.21
CA GLY A 552 27.25 -24.85 19.63
C GLY A 552 27.54 -23.43 20.14
N LEU A 553 27.35 -22.38 19.32
CA LEU A 553 27.48 -20.98 19.73
C LEU A 553 26.10 -20.39 20.05
N PRO A 554 25.93 -19.70 21.19
CA PRO A 554 24.65 -19.05 21.51
C PRO A 554 24.41 -17.86 20.57
N LEU A 555 23.18 -17.75 20.06
CA LEU A 555 22.73 -16.58 19.30
C LEU A 555 21.92 -15.63 20.20
N GLU A 556 22.09 -14.32 19.98
CA GLU A 556 21.13 -13.34 20.49
C GLU A 556 19.81 -13.48 19.72
N VAL A 557 18.69 -13.54 20.46
CA VAL A 557 17.37 -13.74 19.88
C VAL A 557 16.54 -12.46 20.05
N ILE A 558 16.16 -11.86 18.93
CA ILE A 558 15.21 -10.75 18.91
C ILE A 558 13.81 -11.32 19.24
N PRO A 559 13.19 -10.87 20.34
CA PRO A 559 11.99 -11.50 20.87
C PRO A 559 10.72 -11.08 20.12
N SER A 560 9.62 -11.75 20.44
CA SER A 560 8.27 -11.50 19.93
C SER A 560 7.27 -11.39 21.09
N TRP A 561 6.00 -11.11 20.78
CA TRP A 561 4.89 -11.07 21.72
C TRP A 561 3.74 -11.95 21.22
N VAL A 562 2.92 -12.46 22.13
CA VAL A 562 1.65 -13.11 21.80
C VAL A 562 0.50 -12.39 22.49
N VAL A 563 -0.59 -12.18 21.76
CA VAL A 563 -1.87 -11.67 22.29
C VAL A 563 -2.90 -12.77 22.13
N VAL A 564 -3.55 -13.15 23.23
CA VAL A 564 -4.69 -14.06 23.25
C VAL A 564 -5.95 -13.21 23.26
N ALA A 565 -6.74 -13.30 22.19
CA ALA A 565 -7.90 -12.47 21.94
C ALA A 565 -9.23 -13.26 22.03
N PRO A 566 -10.38 -12.56 22.03
CA PRO A 566 -11.68 -13.15 21.72
C PRO A 566 -11.70 -13.93 20.38
N PRO A 567 -12.69 -14.83 20.18
CA PRO A 567 -12.86 -15.53 18.92
C PRO A 567 -13.03 -14.58 17.72
N ASN A 568 -12.69 -15.07 16.53
CA ASN A 568 -13.01 -14.41 15.27
C ASN A 568 -14.22 -15.10 14.64
N TYR A 569 -15.40 -14.46 14.70
CA TYR A 569 -16.64 -15.05 14.16
C TYR A 569 -16.82 -14.83 12.65
N ALA A 570 -15.91 -14.10 11.98
CA ALA A 570 -15.85 -14.05 10.52
C ALA A 570 -14.38 -14.14 10.05
N PRO A 571 -13.78 -15.34 10.10
CA PRO A 571 -12.35 -15.56 9.87
C PRO A 571 -11.78 -14.99 8.57
N GLN A 572 -12.58 -14.99 7.49
CA GLN A 572 -12.15 -14.51 6.16
C GLN A 572 -12.34 -13.02 5.94
N ARG A 573 -12.98 -12.30 6.86
CA ARG A 573 -13.25 -10.87 6.70
C ARG A 573 -12.19 -10.04 7.38
N THR A 574 -11.95 -8.84 6.88
CA THR A 574 -11.11 -7.82 7.53
C THR A 574 -11.88 -6.51 7.66
N SER A 575 -11.48 -5.67 8.62
CA SER A 575 -12.03 -4.30 8.68
C SER A 575 -11.34 -3.43 7.64
N VAL A 576 -11.97 -2.32 7.26
CA VAL A 576 -11.41 -1.36 6.28
C VAL A 576 -10.02 -0.88 6.72
N ARG A 577 -9.83 -0.66 8.02
CA ARG A 577 -8.55 -0.40 8.64
C ARG A 577 -8.23 -1.50 9.67
N THR A 578 -7.07 -2.12 9.48
CA THR A 578 -6.56 -3.26 10.25
C THR A 578 -5.50 -2.81 11.26
N MET A 579 -5.11 -3.71 12.18
CA MET A 579 -3.99 -3.43 13.07
C MET A 579 -2.67 -3.29 12.32
N TRP A 580 -2.50 -4.02 11.21
CA TRP A 580 -1.36 -3.84 10.31
C TRP A 580 -1.28 -2.41 9.78
N ASP A 581 -2.39 -1.88 9.25
CA ASP A 581 -2.44 -0.53 8.70
C ASP A 581 -2.08 0.53 9.75
N LEU A 582 -2.64 0.40 10.96
CA LEU A 582 -2.36 1.31 12.07
C LEU A 582 -0.89 1.26 12.50
N MET A 583 -0.34 0.06 12.75
CA MET A 583 1.03 -0.07 13.22
C MET A 583 2.05 0.33 12.15
N ARG A 584 1.75 0.08 10.86
CA ARG A 584 2.56 0.55 9.72
C ARG A 584 2.59 2.07 9.68
N ASP A 585 1.43 2.73 9.83
CA ASP A 585 1.36 4.19 9.90
C ASP A 585 2.15 4.75 11.09
N VAL A 586 2.01 4.17 12.28
CA VAL A 586 2.80 4.56 13.47
C VAL A 586 4.30 4.50 13.19
N ALA A 587 4.78 3.41 12.58
CA ALA A 587 6.19 3.23 12.27
C ALA A 587 6.70 4.25 11.24
N ILE A 588 5.88 4.58 10.23
CA ILE A 588 6.16 5.60 9.21
C ILE A 588 6.22 6.99 9.83
N GLN A 589 5.20 7.37 10.61
CA GLN A 589 5.15 8.68 11.28
C GLN A 589 6.29 8.85 12.28
N ALA A 590 6.73 7.76 12.92
CA ALA A 590 7.88 7.76 13.82
C ALA A 590 9.25 7.77 13.10
N GLY A 591 9.28 7.64 11.76
CA GLY A 591 10.52 7.59 10.98
C GLY A 591 11.31 6.29 11.13
N THR A 592 10.69 5.24 11.65
CA THR A 592 11.31 3.91 11.84
C THR A 592 11.04 2.95 10.68
N LEU A 593 10.05 3.28 9.84
CA LEU A 593 9.77 2.60 8.59
C LEU A 593 9.67 3.65 7.47
N ALA A 594 10.30 3.39 6.32
CA ALA A 594 10.18 4.29 5.19
C ALA A 594 8.75 4.24 4.62
N ARG A 595 8.17 5.41 4.34
CA ARG A 595 6.95 5.49 3.52
C ARG A 595 7.28 5.03 2.09
N PRO A 596 6.41 4.28 1.40
CA PRO A 596 6.62 3.96 -0.01
C PRO A 596 6.73 5.23 -0.86
N ALA A 597 7.47 5.16 -1.97
CA ALA A 597 7.66 6.30 -2.88
C ALA A 597 6.34 6.72 -3.55
N ARG A 598 5.53 5.74 -3.93
CA ARG A 598 4.14 5.86 -4.41
C ARG A 598 3.35 4.60 -3.99
N PRO A 599 2.01 4.66 -3.89
CA PRO A 599 1.21 3.48 -3.59
C PRO A 599 1.16 2.48 -4.75
N SER A 600 1.05 1.20 -4.42
CA SER A 600 0.60 0.15 -5.35
C SER A 600 -0.92 0.15 -5.44
N PHE A 601 -1.50 0.05 -6.64
CA PHE A 601 -2.95 -0.12 -6.73
C PHE A 601 -3.37 -1.45 -6.11
N ARG A 602 -2.66 -2.54 -6.45
CA ARG A 602 -2.97 -3.90 -6.02
C ARG A 602 -2.84 -4.11 -4.51
N ASP A 603 -1.78 -3.57 -3.90
CA ASP A 603 -1.40 -3.90 -2.52
C ASP A 603 -1.74 -2.81 -1.50
N ASP A 604 -1.92 -1.55 -1.91
CA ASP A 604 -2.23 -0.44 -0.99
C ASP A 604 -3.66 0.14 -1.19
N ILE A 605 -4.18 0.22 -2.43
CA ILE A 605 -5.48 0.86 -2.72
C ILE A 605 -6.62 -0.14 -2.76
N LEU A 606 -6.51 -1.15 -3.62
CA LEU A 606 -7.54 -2.13 -3.88
C LEU A 606 -8.00 -2.90 -2.62
N PRO A 607 -7.13 -3.21 -1.62
CA PRO A 607 -7.60 -3.82 -0.38
C PRO A 607 -8.64 -2.97 0.36
N LEU A 608 -8.61 -1.63 0.25
CA LEU A 608 -9.65 -0.78 0.86
C LEU A 608 -11.03 -1.08 0.27
N PHE A 609 -11.11 -1.28 -1.05
CA PHE A 609 -12.35 -1.56 -1.76
C PHE A 609 -12.87 -2.97 -1.47
N GLU A 610 -11.97 -3.96 -1.46
CA GLU A 610 -12.32 -5.32 -1.06
C GLU A 610 -12.78 -5.42 0.39
N ARG A 611 -12.17 -4.68 1.30
CA ARG A 611 -12.58 -4.66 2.70
C ARG A 611 -13.97 -4.05 2.84
N LEU A 612 -14.26 -2.94 2.14
CA LEU A 612 -15.59 -2.34 2.10
C LEU A 612 -16.65 -3.32 1.55
N SER A 613 -16.37 -3.96 0.40
CA SER A 613 -17.28 -4.93 -0.20
C SER A 613 -17.40 -6.20 0.65
N GLY A 614 -16.31 -6.70 1.20
CA GLY A 614 -16.26 -7.92 2.03
C GLY A 614 -17.08 -7.81 3.31
N LEU A 615 -17.27 -6.60 3.85
CA LEU A 615 -18.16 -6.38 4.99
C LEU A 615 -19.65 -6.67 4.68
N GLN A 616 -20.02 -6.88 3.41
CA GLN A 616 -21.38 -7.30 3.02
C GLN A 616 -21.86 -8.57 3.71
N TRP A 617 -20.94 -9.46 4.06
CA TRP A 617 -21.25 -10.76 4.63
C TRP A 617 -21.61 -10.71 6.12
N VAL A 618 -21.29 -9.59 6.77
CA VAL A 618 -21.38 -9.42 8.23
C VAL A 618 -22.16 -8.17 8.67
N ASN A 619 -22.56 -7.31 7.73
CA ASN A 619 -23.38 -6.13 7.99
C ASN A 619 -24.28 -5.79 6.79
N ALA A 620 -25.58 -5.62 7.06
CA ALA A 620 -26.57 -5.40 6.00
C ALA A 620 -26.44 -4.03 5.30
N GLY A 621 -25.93 -3.01 5.99
CA GLY A 621 -25.68 -1.69 5.39
C GLY A 621 -24.54 -1.72 4.39
N PHE A 622 -23.44 -2.40 4.71
CA PHE A 622 -22.36 -2.66 3.75
C PHE A 622 -22.83 -3.54 2.59
N ALA A 623 -23.70 -4.53 2.84
CA ALA A 623 -24.27 -5.34 1.77
C ALA A 623 -25.10 -4.52 0.77
N ALA A 624 -25.93 -3.61 1.25
CA ALA A 624 -26.73 -2.73 0.38
C ALA A 624 -25.89 -1.68 -0.36
N GLY A 625 -24.80 -1.21 0.26
CA GLY A 625 -23.92 -0.19 -0.31
C GLY A 625 -22.89 -0.77 -1.29
N PHE A 626 -21.99 -1.60 -0.77
CA PHE A 626 -20.76 -2.06 -1.45
C PHE A 626 -20.79 -3.54 -1.85
N GLY A 627 -21.82 -4.29 -1.43
CA GLY A 627 -21.93 -5.71 -1.70
C GLY A 627 -22.23 -6.02 -3.17
N PHE A 628 -22.43 -7.31 -3.46
CA PHE A 628 -22.83 -7.78 -4.78
C PHE A 628 -24.07 -7.02 -5.31
N ASP A 629 -23.97 -6.49 -6.53
CA ASP A 629 -24.97 -5.60 -7.16
C ASP A 629 -25.32 -4.32 -6.35
N GLY A 630 -24.45 -3.94 -5.41
CA GLY A 630 -24.59 -2.73 -4.60
C GLY A 630 -24.36 -1.45 -5.42
N ALA A 631 -24.92 -0.34 -4.93
CA ALA A 631 -24.80 0.97 -5.59
C ALA A 631 -23.36 1.50 -5.69
N LEU A 632 -22.45 0.97 -4.87
CA LEU A 632 -21.06 1.39 -4.71
C LEU A 632 -20.11 0.18 -4.86
N ASP A 633 -20.41 -0.78 -5.73
CA ASP A 633 -19.49 -1.89 -6.00
C ASP A 633 -18.21 -1.39 -6.71
N LEU A 634 -17.17 -1.17 -5.92
CA LEU A 634 -15.83 -0.75 -6.36
C LEU A 634 -14.95 -1.91 -6.84
N THR A 635 -15.46 -3.15 -6.78
CA THR A 635 -14.75 -4.38 -7.09
C THR A 635 -15.19 -5.05 -8.40
N SER A 636 -16.27 -4.57 -9.03
CA SER A 636 -16.66 -5.01 -10.38
C SER A 636 -15.58 -4.77 -11.44
N ALA A 637 -15.55 -5.58 -12.52
CA ALA A 637 -14.61 -5.41 -13.66
C ALA A 637 -14.60 -3.98 -14.19
N ALA A 638 -15.80 -3.43 -14.41
CA ALA A 638 -15.97 -2.10 -14.94
C ALA A 638 -15.46 -1.03 -13.98
N ALA A 639 -15.60 -1.21 -12.66
CA ALA A 639 -15.00 -0.32 -11.68
C ALA A 639 -13.47 -0.43 -11.72
N LEU A 640 -12.92 -1.64 -11.62
CA LEU A 640 -11.48 -1.88 -11.56
C LEU A 640 -10.73 -1.41 -12.80
N ALA A 641 -11.26 -1.65 -14.01
CA ALA A 641 -10.67 -1.16 -15.24
C ALA A 641 -10.48 0.37 -15.25
N ARG A 642 -11.39 1.12 -14.60
CA ARG A 642 -11.32 2.58 -14.47
C ARG A 642 -10.44 3.01 -13.29
N LEU A 643 -10.57 2.35 -12.14
CA LEU A 643 -9.91 2.74 -10.88
C LEU A 643 -8.43 2.34 -10.84
N ALA A 644 -8.05 1.24 -11.48
CA ALA A 644 -6.67 0.78 -11.62
C ALA A 644 -5.89 1.53 -12.71
N SER A 645 -6.59 2.23 -13.61
CA SER A 645 -5.97 3.00 -14.67
C SER A 645 -5.47 4.34 -14.14
N PRO A 646 -4.18 4.69 -14.31
CA PRO A 646 -3.64 5.99 -13.91
C PRO A 646 -3.97 7.08 -14.94
N LEU A 647 -4.60 6.74 -16.07
CA LEU A 647 -4.85 7.67 -17.15
C LEU A 647 -5.68 8.90 -16.70
N PRO A 648 -5.48 10.06 -17.34
CA PRO A 648 -6.11 11.31 -16.92
C PRO A 648 -7.64 11.28 -17.10
N ALA A 649 -8.11 10.51 -18.09
CA ALA A 649 -9.54 10.25 -18.35
C ALA A 649 -10.30 9.67 -17.13
N HIS A 650 -9.59 9.03 -16.19
CA HIS A 650 -10.17 8.47 -14.98
C HIS A 650 -9.84 9.27 -13.70
N ARG A 651 -9.10 10.39 -13.80
CA ARG A 651 -8.70 11.21 -12.64
C ARG A 651 -9.90 11.63 -11.79
N GLU A 652 -10.96 12.15 -12.40
CA GLU A 652 -12.13 12.66 -11.66
C GLU A 652 -12.95 11.56 -10.96
N VAL A 653 -13.01 10.34 -11.53
CA VAL A 653 -13.66 9.22 -10.83
C VAL A 653 -12.84 8.79 -9.63
N ARG A 654 -11.50 8.72 -9.75
CA ARG A 654 -10.62 8.41 -8.62
C ARG A 654 -10.71 9.50 -7.53
N ARG A 655 -10.70 10.79 -7.90
CA ARG A 655 -10.92 11.91 -6.98
C ARG A 655 -12.26 11.83 -6.25
N THR A 656 -13.33 11.44 -6.94
CA THR A 656 -14.65 11.28 -6.33
C THR A 656 -14.65 10.18 -5.27
N VAL A 657 -14.02 9.03 -5.57
CA VAL A 657 -13.88 7.91 -4.63
C VAL A 657 -12.99 8.31 -3.45
N ALA A 658 -11.82 8.92 -3.69
CA ALA A 658 -10.92 9.36 -2.63
C ALA A 658 -11.61 10.36 -1.67
N ARG A 659 -12.35 11.33 -2.21
CA ARG A 659 -13.13 12.32 -1.43
C ARG A 659 -14.36 11.74 -0.74
N SER A 660 -14.69 10.47 -0.97
CA SER A 660 -15.75 9.79 -0.23
C SER A 660 -15.26 9.25 1.12
N PHE A 661 -13.94 9.14 1.32
CA PHE A 661 -13.34 8.81 2.61
C PHE A 661 -13.28 10.02 3.53
N ARG A 662 -13.48 9.78 4.83
CA ARG A 662 -13.60 10.80 5.87
C ARG A 662 -12.31 11.60 6.05
N ASP A 663 -12.44 12.91 6.09
CA ASP A 663 -11.42 13.85 6.52
C ASP A 663 -11.90 14.57 7.78
N PHE A 664 -11.14 14.45 8.88
CA PHE A 664 -11.54 15.02 10.16
C PHE A 664 -11.68 16.54 10.14
N ASP A 665 -10.93 17.25 9.30
CA ASP A 665 -10.94 18.71 9.21
C ASP A 665 -12.05 19.23 8.30
N VAL A 666 -12.57 18.40 7.39
CA VAL A 666 -13.60 18.79 6.42
C VAL A 666 -14.99 18.29 6.82
N ASP A 667 -15.11 17.00 7.13
CA ASP A 667 -16.40 16.33 7.28
C ASP A 667 -16.47 15.30 8.42
N GLY A 668 -15.52 15.31 9.34
CA GLY A 668 -15.43 14.34 10.45
C GLY A 668 -16.69 14.19 11.31
N MET A 669 -17.52 15.23 11.39
CA MET A 669 -18.81 15.21 12.10
C MET A 669 -19.89 14.39 11.39
N SER A 670 -19.72 14.11 10.10
CA SER A 670 -20.71 13.44 9.26
C SER A 670 -20.60 11.92 9.36
N PRO A 671 -21.73 11.20 9.51
CA PRO A 671 -21.74 9.74 9.41
C PRO A 671 -21.66 9.24 7.95
N LYS A 672 -21.80 10.12 6.95
CA LYS A 672 -21.86 9.73 5.53
C LYS A 672 -20.53 9.25 4.92
N PRO A 673 -19.39 9.93 5.16
CA PRO A 673 -18.11 9.53 4.58
C PRO A 673 -17.67 8.14 5.05
N TRP A 674 -16.80 7.51 4.27
CA TRP A 674 -16.29 6.18 4.52
C TRP A 674 -15.08 6.19 5.46
N PRO A 675 -14.87 5.11 6.23
CA PRO A 675 -15.75 3.96 6.36
C PRO A 675 -16.98 4.25 7.24
N TRP A 676 -18.05 3.47 7.09
CA TRP A 676 -19.26 3.56 7.92
C TRP A 676 -19.09 2.89 9.29
N LEU A 677 -17.98 3.21 9.96
CA LEU A 677 -17.62 2.69 11.27
C LEU A 677 -17.68 3.80 12.33
N TYR A 678 -18.09 3.45 13.53
CA TYR A 678 -17.98 4.35 14.69
C TYR A 678 -16.52 4.65 15.03
N GLY A 679 -16.27 5.82 15.60
CA GLY A 679 -14.95 6.26 16.05
C GLY A 679 -14.81 6.24 17.57
N ASP A 680 -13.62 6.58 18.04
CA ASP A 680 -13.22 6.51 19.46
C ASP A 680 -14.12 7.35 20.39
N ALA A 681 -14.67 8.47 19.90
CA ALA A 681 -15.50 9.38 20.68
C ALA A 681 -17.00 9.17 20.43
N MET A 682 -17.39 8.03 19.86
CA MET A 682 -18.78 7.67 19.58
C MET A 682 -19.68 7.86 20.81
N ASN A 683 -20.73 8.68 20.65
CA ASN A 683 -21.75 8.93 21.66
C ASN A 683 -23.16 9.03 21.07
N ILE A 684 -24.17 8.79 21.90
CA ILE A 684 -25.60 8.91 21.58
C ILE A 684 -26.30 9.74 22.67
N PRO A 685 -26.95 10.85 22.29
CA PRO A 685 -26.89 11.48 20.96
C PRO A 685 -25.45 11.90 20.60
N PRO A 686 -25.10 12.05 19.31
CA PRO A 686 -23.77 12.47 18.89
C PRO A 686 -23.33 13.76 19.58
N VAL A 687 -22.08 13.80 20.05
CA VAL A 687 -21.43 15.03 20.52
C VAL A 687 -20.67 15.71 19.39
N SER A 688 -20.33 16.98 19.55
CA SER A 688 -19.54 17.75 18.58
C SER A 688 -18.06 17.30 18.57
N SER A 689 -17.79 16.08 18.10
CA SER A 689 -16.44 15.53 17.92
C SER A 689 -16.26 14.95 16.51
N PRO A 690 -15.15 15.28 15.82
CA PRO A 690 -14.83 14.65 14.53
C PRO A 690 -14.53 13.14 14.67
N ARG A 691 -14.29 12.65 15.89
CA ARG A 691 -14.01 11.23 16.21
C ARG A 691 -15.28 10.46 16.57
N GLN A 692 -16.46 10.99 16.26
CA GLN A 692 -17.72 10.24 16.34
C GLN A 692 -17.69 9.00 15.42
N ASN A 693 -17.03 9.11 14.27
CA ASN A 693 -16.88 8.05 13.26
C ASN A 693 -15.40 7.86 12.91
N ALA A 694 -15.01 6.67 12.43
CA ALA A 694 -13.60 6.33 12.17
C ALA A 694 -13.07 6.97 10.87
N ALA A 695 -11.78 7.25 10.79
CA ALA A 695 -11.10 7.61 9.55
C ALA A 695 -9.97 6.62 9.25
N LEU A 696 -9.49 6.61 8.00
CA LEU A 696 -8.28 5.87 7.64
C LEU A 696 -7.04 6.49 8.31
N THR A 697 -5.93 5.76 8.26
CA THR A 697 -4.63 6.30 8.73
C THR A 697 -4.14 7.46 7.87
N ALA A 698 -3.21 8.26 8.39
CA ALA A 698 -2.58 9.33 7.61
C ALA A 698 -1.85 8.79 6.36
N THR A 699 -1.18 7.64 6.49
CA THR A 699 -0.54 6.96 5.36
C THR A 699 -1.55 6.51 4.30
N GLN A 700 -2.67 5.89 4.69
CA GLN A 700 -3.71 5.48 3.73
C GLN A 700 -4.39 6.67 3.05
N MET A 701 -4.65 7.78 3.77
CA MET A 701 -5.20 8.99 3.19
C MET A 701 -4.23 9.61 2.16
N TRP A 702 -2.93 9.69 2.49
CA TRP A 702 -1.91 10.13 1.53
C TRP A 702 -1.87 9.22 0.29
N MET A 703 -1.94 7.89 0.47
CA MET A 703 -1.98 6.95 -0.66
C MET A 703 -3.21 7.17 -1.56
N LEU A 704 -4.38 7.41 -0.98
CA LEU A 704 -5.59 7.74 -1.74
C LEU A 704 -5.46 9.05 -2.52
N GLU A 705 -4.79 10.07 -1.95
CA GLU A 705 -4.50 11.32 -2.65
C GLU A 705 -3.56 11.10 -3.84
N GLN A 706 -2.46 10.35 -3.65
CA GLN A 706 -1.54 10.03 -4.74
C GLN A 706 -2.25 9.23 -5.85
N TRP A 707 -3.04 8.23 -5.47
CA TRP A 707 -3.83 7.42 -6.39
C TRP A 707 -4.87 8.26 -7.17
N ALA A 708 -5.57 9.17 -6.49
CA ALA A 708 -6.54 10.06 -7.11
C ALA A 708 -5.90 10.89 -8.24
N GLU A 709 -4.68 11.37 -8.03
CA GLU A 709 -3.93 12.16 -9.01
C GLU A 709 -3.27 11.32 -10.11
N GLY A 710 -3.29 9.98 -10.02
CA GLY A 710 -2.62 9.09 -10.99
C GLY A 710 -1.16 8.76 -10.65
N CYS A 711 -0.69 9.18 -9.47
CA CYS A 711 0.65 8.91 -8.97
C CYS A 711 0.68 7.57 -8.19
N PHE A 712 0.55 6.46 -8.91
CA PHE A 712 0.56 5.12 -8.31
C PHE A 712 1.09 4.07 -9.29
N ASP A 713 1.54 2.93 -8.77
CA ASP A 713 1.92 1.78 -9.59
C ASP A 713 0.63 1.05 -10.04
N ALA A 714 0.35 1.08 -11.34
CA ALA A 714 -0.82 0.46 -11.96
C ALA A 714 -0.57 -1.04 -12.22
N ASP A 715 -0.40 -1.79 -11.14
CA ASP A 715 0.13 -3.14 -11.09
C ASP A 715 -0.94 -4.25 -10.97
N LEU A 716 -2.20 -3.89 -11.23
CA LEU A 716 -3.28 -4.88 -11.39
C LEU A 716 -3.29 -5.38 -12.84
N ASP A 717 -3.12 -6.69 -13.01
CA ASP A 717 -3.34 -7.34 -14.30
C ASP A 717 -4.82 -7.31 -14.64
N LEU A 718 -5.16 -6.63 -15.74
CA LEU A 718 -6.52 -6.50 -16.25
C LEU A 718 -6.84 -7.51 -17.36
N ASP A 719 -5.85 -8.28 -17.84
CA ASP A 719 -6.04 -9.24 -18.91
C ASP A 719 -6.92 -10.40 -18.42
N GLY A 720 -8.09 -10.57 -19.03
CA GLY A 720 -9.08 -11.58 -18.63
C GLY A 720 -10.18 -11.09 -17.67
N LEU A 721 -10.23 -9.79 -17.34
CA LEU A 721 -11.39 -9.19 -16.65
C LEU A 721 -12.59 -8.92 -17.58
N ASP A 722 -12.47 -9.26 -18.87
CA ASP A 722 -13.58 -9.27 -19.84
C ASP A 722 -14.58 -10.35 -19.43
N GLY A 723 -15.49 -9.99 -18.53
CA GLY A 723 -16.69 -10.76 -18.26
C GLY A 723 -17.43 -10.99 -19.58
N ASP A 724 -17.83 -12.23 -19.80
CA ASP A 724 -18.63 -12.76 -20.89
C ASP A 724 -20.05 -12.17 -20.89
N GLY A 725 -20.17 -10.85 -21.02
CA GLY A 725 -21.39 -10.11 -21.36
C GLY A 725 -22.57 -10.24 -20.39
N GLY A 726 -22.41 -10.91 -19.25
CA GLY A 726 -23.51 -11.26 -18.36
C GLY A 726 -23.17 -11.10 -16.89
N GLY A 727 -22.95 -9.86 -16.42
CA GLY A 727 -23.04 -9.49 -14.99
C GLY A 727 -22.24 -10.30 -13.95
N GLY A 728 -21.39 -11.24 -14.37
CA GLY A 728 -20.70 -12.17 -13.49
C GLY A 728 -19.59 -11.52 -12.69
N GLU A 729 -19.39 -12.02 -11.47
CA GLU A 729 -18.30 -11.66 -10.57
C GLU A 729 -16.95 -11.81 -11.27
N VAL A 730 -16.13 -10.78 -11.16
CA VAL A 730 -14.73 -10.86 -11.57
C VAL A 730 -13.97 -11.68 -10.56
N THR A 731 -13.45 -12.83 -10.97
CA THR A 731 -12.45 -13.51 -10.16
C THR A 731 -11.15 -12.72 -10.27
N LEU A 732 -10.89 -11.87 -9.27
CA LEU A 732 -9.61 -11.17 -9.20
C LEU A 732 -8.48 -12.20 -9.08
N PRO A 733 -7.32 -11.95 -9.72
CA PRO A 733 -6.15 -12.80 -9.50
C PRO A 733 -5.82 -12.81 -8.00
N ARG A 734 -5.58 -14.01 -7.44
CA ARG A 734 -5.21 -14.17 -6.03
C ARG A 734 -4.08 -13.22 -5.64
N ARG A 735 -4.16 -12.65 -4.43
CA ARG A 735 -3.14 -11.75 -3.92
C ARG A 735 -2.08 -12.50 -3.13
N GLY A 736 -0.94 -12.67 -3.76
CA GLY A 736 0.25 -13.14 -3.07
C GLY A 736 0.27 -14.66 -2.88
N PRO A 737 1.13 -15.15 -1.98
CA PRO A 737 1.44 -16.56 -1.85
C PRO A 737 0.28 -17.37 -1.26
N ARG A 738 0.23 -18.68 -1.54
CA ARG A 738 -0.75 -19.57 -0.89
C ARG A 738 -0.31 -19.94 0.52
N THR A 739 0.99 -20.12 0.68
CA THR A 739 1.66 -20.43 1.93
C THR A 739 2.88 -19.56 2.08
N VAL A 740 3.31 -19.28 3.32
CA VAL A 740 4.52 -18.47 3.54
C VAL A 740 5.75 -19.09 2.87
N ASP A 741 5.79 -20.40 2.68
CA ASP A 741 6.91 -21.12 2.06
C ASP A 741 7.02 -20.89 0.53
N ASP A 742 6.00 -20.26 -0.10
CA ASP A 742 6.05 -19.84 -1.50
C ASP A 742 6.89 -18.54 -1.70
N LEU A 743 7.26 -17.86 -0.61
CA LEU A 743 8.05 -16.63 -0.64
C LEU A 743 9.56 -16.90 -0.52
N PRO A 744 10.40 -16.02 -1.08
CA PRO A 744 11.81 -15.94 -0.72
C PRO A 744 11.97 -15.89 0.81
N VAL A 745 12.99 -16.57 1.33
CA VAL A 745 13.14 -16.77 2.79
C VAL A 745 13.30 -15.44 3.53
N GLU A 746 13.89 -14.45 2.87
CA GLU A 746 14.05 -13.08 3.33
C GLU A 746 12.73 -12.32 3.57
N GLU A 747 11.65 -12.72 2.89
CA GLU A 747 10.33 -12.08 2.98
C GLU A 747 9.36 -12.81 3.93
N GLN A 748 9.66 -14.05 4.30
CA GLN A 748 8.75 -14.90 5.08
C GLN A 748 8.41 -14.32 6.45
N GLY A 749 9.40 -13.73 7.14
CA GLY A 749 9.20 -13.14 8.46
C GLY A 749 8.20 -11.98 8.45
N ASP A 750 8.31 -11.09 7.46
CA ASP A 750 7.42 -9.93 7.32
C ASP A 750 6.01 -10.34 6.92
N MET A 751 5.87 -11.36 6.06
CA MET A 751 4.57 -11.93 5.73
C MET A 751 3.86 -12.49 6.96
N LEU A 752 4.54 -13.25 7.82
CA LEU A 752 3.95 -13.79 9.06
C LEU A 752 3.45 -12.67 9.97
N THR A 753 4.25 -11.62 10.16
CA THR A 753 3.87 -10.46 10.98
C THR A 753 2.66 -9.74 10.38
N ARG A 754 2.68 -9.49 9.07
CA ARG A 754 1.57 -8.84 8.38
C ARG A 754 0.29 -9.67 8.49
N ALA A 755 0.35 -10.96 8.18
CA ALA A 755 -0.80 -11.85 8.23
C ALA A 755 -1.43 -11.92 9.63
N ALA A 756 -0.62 -11.97 10.69
CA ALA A 756 -1.13 -11.96 12.05
C ALA A 756 -1.93 -10.68 12.39
N LEU A 757 -1.47 -9.52 11.90
CA LEU A 757 -2.05 -8.21 12.22
C LEU A 757 -3.17 -7.76 11.25
N GLU A 758 -3.18 -8.27 10.02
CA GLU A 758 -4.19 -8.01 8.99
C GLU A 758 -5.61 -8.40 9.45
N PHE A 759 -5.72 -9.47 10.23
CA PHE A 759 -6.99 -9.98 10.76
C PHE A 759 -7.37 -9.40 12.14
N CYS A 760 -6.66 -8.36 12.61
CA CYS A 760 -6.97 -7.64 13.84
C CYS A 760 -7.58 -6.26 13.57
N LEU A 761 -8.39 -5.75 14.50
CA LEU A 761 -9.09 -4.48 14.37
C LEU A 761 -8.30 -3.31 14.94
N ALA A 762 -8.38 -2.15 14.29
CA ALA A 762 -7.77 -0.89 14.74
C ALA A 762 -8.76 0.22 15.09
N ASP A 763 -10.05 0.10 14.74
CA ASP A 763 -11.05 1.16 14.94
C ASP A 763 -12.42 0.57 15.25
N ALA A 764 -13.26 1.20 16.09
CA ALA A 764 -12.89 2.20 17.08
C ALA A 764 -12.03 1.58 18.21
N PHE A 765 -11.30 2.39 18.95
CA PHE A 765 -10.77 1.97 20.25
C PHE A 765 -11.76 2.29 21.37
N HIS A 766 -12.84 1.49 21.45
CA HIS A 766 -13.94 1.66 22.42
C HIS A 766 -14.43 0.40 23.17
N PRO A 767 -13.55 -0.44 23.75
CA PRO A 767 -12.09 -0.40 23.69
C PRO A 767 -11.49 -1.02 22.42
N GLY A 768 -12.24 -1.82 21.66
CA GLY A 768 -11.71 -2.63 20.54
C GLY A 768 -11.94 -4.11 20.82
N CYS A 769 -11.37 -5.02 20.01
CA CYS A 769 -11.52 -6.48 20.21
C CYS A 769 -10.26 -7.16 20.72
N GLU A 770 -9.17 -7.16 19.94
CA GLU A 770 -7.92 -7.82 20.32
C GLU A 770 -7.03 -6.95 21.22
N MET A 771 -6.92 -5.68 20.86
CA MET A 771 -6.03 -4.67 21.46
C MET A 771 -6.74 -3.31 21.41
N THR A 772 -6.14 -2.29 22.05
CA THR A 772 -6.72 -0.94 22.08
C THR A 772 -5.67 0.16 21.87
N TRP A 773 -6.08 1.42 22.02
CA TRP A 773 -5.37 2.64 21.67
C TRP A 773 -3.89 2.75 22.10
N PRO A 774 -3.37 2.14 23.19
CA PRO A 774 -1.94 2.19 23.48
C PRO A 774 -1.07 1.77 22.31
N VAL A 775 -1.52 0.82 21.48
CA VAL A 775 -0.77 0.32 20.32
C VAL A 775 -0.53 1.39 19.24
N ARG A 776 -1.20 2.55 19.29
CA ARG A 776 -0.88 3.68 18.38
C ARG A 776 0.14 4.67 18.94
N ALA A 777 0.73 4.38 20.11
CA ALA A 777 1.86 5.13 20.66
C ALA A 777 3.19 4.54 20.20
N ALA A 778 4.02 5.32 19.52
CA ALA A 778 5.33 4.87 19.04
C ALA A 778 6.26 4.38 20.15
N THR A 779 6.10 4.89 21.38
CA THR A 779 6.90 4.49 22.55
C THR A 779 6.67 3.05 22.99
N MET A 780 5.60 2.39 22.52
CA MET A 780 5.32 0.99 22.81
C MET A 780 6.28 0.04 22.08
N TYR A 781 7.07 0.53 21.12
CA TYR A 781 7.81 -0.29 20.17
C TYR A 781 9.32 -0.09 20.29
N LEU A 782 10.08 -1.19 20.19
CA LEU A 782 11.54 -1.15 20.06
C LEU A 782 11.99 -1.14 18.59
N ALA A 783 11.15 -1.66 17.70
CA ALA A 783 11.29 -1.66 16.24
C ALA A 783 9.89 -1.75 15.61
N PRO A 784 9.71 -1.48 14.31
CA PRO A 784 8.41 -1.63 13.66
C PRO A 784 7.77 -2.99 14.00
N PHE A 785 6.51 -2.94 14.48
CA PHE A 785 5.71 -4.10 14.87
C PHE A 785 6.26 -4.94 16.04
N ARG A 786 7.30 -4.51 16.77
CA ARG A 786 7.86 -5.22 17.93
C ARG A 786 7.69 -4.41 19.20
N PHE A 787 6.85 -4.89 20.12
CA PHE A 787 6.65 -4.23 21.41
C PHE A 787 7.97 -4.13 22.17
N ALA A 788 8.16 -3.04 22.91
CA ALA A 788 9.30 -2.84 23.81
C ALA A 788 9.10 -3.65 25.08
N HIS A 789 9.93 -4.67 25.32
CA HIS A 789 9.82 -5.50 26.52
C HIS A 789 10.40 -4.79 27.74
N ALA A 790 9.76 -4.95 28.89
CA ALA A 790 10.35 -4.54 30.17
C ALA A 790 11.65 -5.32 30.44
N ALA A 791 12.72 -4.57 30.72
CA ALA A 791 14.00 -5.17 31.08
C ALA A 791 13.89 -5.87 32.45
N PRO A 792 14.71 -6.90 32.73
CA PRO A 792 14.76 -7.51 34.05
C PRO A 792 15.01 -6.48 35.16
N GLY A 793 14.17 -6.47 36.19
CA GLY A 793 14.25 -5.51 37.29
C GLY A 793 13.68 -4.12 36.98
N TRP A 794 13.01 -3.94 35.84
CA TRP A 794 12.24 -2.74 35.58
C TRP A 794 11.09 -2.62 36.60
N GLU A 795 10.90 -1.41 37.15
CA GLU A 795 9.83 -1.12 38.09
C GLU A 795 8.85 -0.12 37.45
N PRO A 796 7.56 -0.47 37.30
CA PRO A 796 6.57 0.45 36.77
C PRO A 796 6.38 1.65 37.72
N PRO A 797 6.12 2.86 37.18
CA PRO A 797 5.83 4.01 38.01
C PRO A 797 4.52 3.80 38.79
N THR A 798 4.49 4.31 40.02
CA THR A 798 3.27 4.30 40.84
C THR A 798 2.25 5.27 40.24
N LEU A 799 1.14 4.72 39.73
CA LEU A 799 0.02 5.48 39.20
C LEU A 799 -1.04 5.73 40.30
N GLY A 800 -1.76 6.86 40.22
CA GLY A 800 -2.77 7.24 41.21
C GLY A 800 -4.07 6.43 41.10
N ALA A 801 -5.05 6.68 41.97
CA ALA A 801 -6.35 5.98 41.92
C ALA A 801 -7.18 6.28 40.66
N VAL A 802 -6.82 7.34 39.92
CA VAL A 802 -7.43 7.77 38.66
C VAL A 802 -6.34 7.84 37.60
N LEU A 803 -6.57 7.21 36.46
CA LEU A 803 -5.72 7.32 35.28
C LEU A 803 -6.17 8.50 34.41
N THR A 804 -5.21 9.29 33.96
CA THR A 804 -5.41 10.45 33.10
C THR A 804 -4.51 10.39 31.87
N SER A 805 -4.75 11.25 30.88
CA SER A 805 -3.86 11.45 29.73
C SER A 805 -2.42 11.78 30.15
N ASP A 806 -2.24 12.60 31.19
CA ASP A 806 -0.91 12.88 31.75
C ASP A 806 -0.27 11.61 32.36
N SER A 807 -1.07 10.78 33.04
CA SER A 807 -0.58 9.57 33.70
C SER A 807 0.00 8.55 32.72
N VAL A 808 -0.54 8.47 31.50
CA VAL A 808 -0.11 7.49 30.49
C VAL A 808 1.10 7.95 29.68
N THR A 809 1.40 9.26 29.67
CA THR A 809 2.51 9.85 28.89
C THR A 809 3.77 10.13 29.72
N ILE A 810 3.78 9.77 31.02
CA ILE A 810 4.97 9.92 31.85
C ILE A 810 6.15 9.10 31.28
N PRO A 811 7.40 9.58 31.39
CA PRO A 811 8.56 8.78 31.07
C PRO A 811 8.57 7.48 31.88
N ASN A 812 8.90 6.36 31.23
CA ASN A 812 8.76 5.00 31.79
C ASN A 812 7.32 4.63 32.18
N GLY A 813 6.32 5.31 31.63
CA GLY A 813 4.90 5.03 31.86
C GLY A 813 4.40 3.75 31.19
N PRO A 814 3.08 3.50 31.29
CA PRO A 814 2.45 2.29 30.75
C PRO A 814 2.50 2.18 29.21
N LEU A 815 2.93 3.24 28.51
CA LEU A 815 3.10 3.29 27.05
C LEU A 815 4.55 3.07 26.60
N CYS A 816 5.48 2.74 27.51
CA CYS A 816 6.89 2.52 27.17
C CYS A 816 7.23 1.02 27.17
N ALA A 817 7.46 0.44 28.34
CA ALA A 817 7.89 -0.95 28.47
C ALA A 817 6.74 -1.88 28.84
N GLN A 818 6.68 -3.03 28.18
CA GLN A 818 5.58 -4.00 28.30
C GLN A 818 6.00 -5.20 29.15
N GLU A 819 5.17 -5.52 30.12
CA GLU A 819 5.23 -6.73 30.95
C GLU A 819 4.12 -7.71 30.51
N PRO A 820 4.22 -9.01 30.84
CA PRO A 820 3.12 -9.94 30.60
C PRO A 820 1.78 -9.38 31.11
N GLY A 821 0.77 -9.38 30.25
CA GLY A 821 -0.57 -8.84 30.50
C GLY A 821 -0.74 -7.34 30.18
N SER A 822 0.32 -6.61 29.81
CA SER A 822 0.26 -5.15 29.62
C SER A 822 -0.49 -4.72 28.36
N ILE A 823 -0.65 -5.61 27.36
CA ILE A 823 -1.34 -5.29 26.11
C ILE A 823 -2.86 -5.43 26.26
N THR A 824 -3.35 -6.46 26.96
CA THR A 824 -4.78 -6.78 27.08
C THR A 824 -5.46 -6.18 28.32
N ARG A 825 -4.70 -5.68 29.32
CA ARG A 825 -5.24 -5.11 30.57
C ARG A 825 -6.26 -4.00 30.39
N TRP A 826 -6.17 -3.28 29.27
CA TRP A 826 -7.03 -2.15 28.92
C TRP A 826 -8.43 -2.56 28.45
N MET A 827 -8.59 -3.82 28.02
CA MET A 827 -9.83 -4.32 27.43
C MET A 827 -10.90 -4.55 28.49
N ALA A 828 -12.12 -4.80 28.04
CA ALA A 828 -13.25 -5.16 28.89
C ALA A 828 -12.97 -6.38 29.77
N VAL A 829 -13.50 -6.36 30.99
CA VAL A 829 -13.55 -7.52 31.89
C VAL A 829 -14.99 -7.84 32.30
N PRO A 830 -15.51 -9.03 31.94
CA PRO A 830 -14.92 -9.98 31.00
C PRO A 830 -15.12 -9.56 29.52
N TRP A 831 -14.34 -10.08 28.57
CA TRP A 831 -14.42 -9.70 27.15
C TRP A 831 -15.78 -9.96 26.48
N GLN A 832 -16.53 -10.96 26.96
CA GLN A 832 -17.85 -11.33 26.41
C GLN A 832 -18.87 -10.20 26.52
N THR A 833 -18.83 -9.42 27.60
CA THR A 833 -19.78 -8.32 27.81
C THR A 833 -19.59 -7.21 26.80
N ASP A 834 -18.34 -7.01 26.35
CA ASP A 834 -18.05 -6.07 25.28
C ASP A 834 -18.57 -6.60 23.95
N THR A 835 -18.26 -7.86 23.61
CA THR A 835 -18.69 -8.53 22.37
C THR A 835 -20.21 -8.45 22.16
N ALA A 836 -21.01 -8.78 23.18
CA ALA A 836 -22.48 -8.67 23.12
C ALA A 836 -22.99 -7.21 22.99
N SER A 837 -22.12 -6.25 23.28
CA SER A 837 -22.33 -4.82 23.17
C SER A 837 -21.69 -4.22 21.92
N CYS A 838 -21.18 -5.01 20.97
CA CYS A 838 -20.57 -4.51 19.74
C CYS A 838 -21.58 -4.55 18.59
N ARG A 839 -22.48 -3.56 18.53
CA ARG A 839 -23.59 -3.56 17.56
C ARG A 839 -23.43 -2.52 16.45
N SER A 840 -24.36 -2.58 15.51
CA SER A 840 -24.61 -1.61 14.46
C SER A 840 -25.80 -0.71 14.77
N GLY A 841 -25.89 0.44 14.09
CA GLY A 841 -27.16 1.15 13.91
C GLY A 841 -27.80 1.63 15.22
N TYR A 842 -27.01 1.96 16.24
CA TYR A 842 -27.54 2.39 17.54
C TYR A 842 -28.43 3.64 17.46
N SER A 843 -28.31 4.42 16.38
CA SER A 843 -29.23 5.49 16.02
C SER A 843 -30.09 5.04 14.83
N THR A 844 -31.05 4.16 15.07
CA THR A 844 -31.94 3.60 14.03
C THR A 844 -32.75 4.67 13.26
N ALA A 845 -32.90 5.87 13.82
CA ALA A 845 -33.50 7.01 13.13
C ALA A 845 -32.65 7.57 11.98
N TYR A 846 -31.34 7.30 11.97
CA TYR A 846 -30.44 7.63 10.86
C TYR A 846 -30.42 6.48 9.86
N ASP A 847 -29.97 5.30 10.32
CA ASP A 847 -29.93 4.06 9.54
C ASP A 847 -29.87 2.87 10.54
N PRO A 848 -30.59 1.76 10.28
CA PRO A 848 -30.65 0.60 11.19
C PRO A 848 -29.40 -0.29 11.19
N TYR A 849 -28.49 -0.14 10.22
CA TYR A 849 -27.34 -1.02 10.02
C TYR A 849 -26.00 -0.29 10.06
N VAL A 850 -25.97 1.02 9.84
CA VAL A 850 -24.75 1.83 9.87
C VAL A 850 -24.92 3.17 10.60
N PRO A 851 -23.86 3.75 11.19
CA PRO A 851 -22.53 3.17 11.35
C PRO A 851 -22.52 1.94 12.28
N THR A 852 -21.40 1.21 12.30
CA THR A 852 -21.22 0.01 13.13
C THR A 852 -19.86 0.00 13.83
N PHE A 853 -19.69 -0.79 14.90
CA PHE A 853 -18.39 -0.97 15.54
C PHE A 853 -17.48 -1.91 14.72
N TRP A 854 -17.66 -3.23 14.86
CA TRP A 854 -16.64 -4.22 14.46
C TRP A 854 -17.22 -5.44 13.73
N PRO A 855 -17.97 -5.25 12.63
CA PRO A 855 -18.69 -6.33 11.95
C PRO A 855 -17.76 -7.47 11.48
N ALA A 856 -16.50 -7.18 11.15
CA ALA A 856 -15.55 -8.19 10.70
C ALA A 856 -15.15 -9.20 11.81
N ARG A 857 -15.27 -8.84 13.10
CA ARG A 857 -14.99 -9.77 14.23
C ARG A 857 -16.25 -10.20 14.94
N VAL A 858 -17.19 -9.27 15.08
CA VAL A 858 -18.48 -9.46 15.73
C VAL A 858 -19.57 -9.12 14.72
N PRO A 859 -20.01 -10.09 13.90
CA PRO A 859 -21.01 -9.86 12.87
C PRO A 859 -22.29 -9.21 13.44
N ASN A 860 -22.96 -8.40 12.62
CA ASN A 860 -24.21 -7.74 13.03
C ASN A 860 -25.42 -8.39 12.36
N GLN A 861 -25.34 -8.55 11.04
CA GLN A 861 -26.35 -9.23 10.24
C GLN A 861 -25.70 -10.19 9.26
N VAL A 862 -26.21 -11.42 9.19
CA VAL A 862 -25.57 -12.55 8.49
C VAL A 862 -26.57 -13.32 7.64
N LEU A 863 -26.08 -14.07 6.64
CA LEU A 863 -26.89 -15.03 5.89
C LEU A 863 -26.98 -16.35 6.67
N THR A 864 -28.19 -16.83 6.93
CA THR A 864 -28.40 -18.12 7.60
C THR A 864 -28.26 -19.28 6.62
N ARG A 865 -27.95 -20.47 7.15
CA ARG A 865 -27.96 -21.73 6.37
C ARG A 865 -29.27 -21.95 5.62
N GLU A 866 -30.40 -21.62 6.24
CA GLU A 866 -31.74 -21.78 5.66
C GLU A 866 -31.93 -20.88 4.42
N ASN A 867 -31.54 -19.61 4.51
CA ASN A 867 -31.61 -18.71 3.36
C ASN A 867 -30.63 -19.16 2.26
N TYR A 868 -29.43 -19.60 2.63
CA TYR A 868 -28.47 -20.16 1.68
C TYR A 868 -29.05 -21.35 0.89
N GLU A 869 -29.71 -22.30 1.57
CA GLU A 869 -30.38 -23.43 0.90
C GLU A 869 -31.45 -22.97 -0.10
N VAL A 870 -32.18 -21.89 0.20
CA VAL A 870 -33.13 -21.30 -0.75
C VAL A 870 -32.41 -20.68 -1.95
N VAL A 871 -31.31 -19.95 -1.74
CA VAL A 871 -30.50 -19.34 -2.81
C VAL A 871 -29.94 -20.39 -3.77
N MET A 872 -29.50 -21.54 -3.23
CA MET A 872 -28.91 -22.65 -4.01
C MET A 872 -29.94 -23.48 -4.78
N ASP A 873 -31.22 -23.41 -4.43
CA ASP A 873 -32.28 -24.20 -5.05
C ASP A 873 -32.74 -23.56 -6.38
N GLU A 874 -32.07 -23.93 -7.48
CA GLU A 874 -32.37 -23.46 -8.85
C GLU A 874 -33.80 -23.81 -9.33
N SER A 875 -34.55 -24.66 -8.60
CA SER A 875 -35.96 -24.93 -8.92
C SER A 875 -36.93 -23.84 -8.45
N ARG A 876 -36.47 -22.94 -7.56
CA ARG A 876 -37.25 -21.81 -7.04
C ARG A 876 -37.21 -20.62 -7.99
N SER A 877 -38.16 -19.70 -7.82
CA SER A 877 -38.19 -18.50 -8.65
C SER A 877 -37.00 -17.58 -8.34
N PRO A 878 -36.50 -16.82 -9.35
CA PRO A 878 -35.43 -15.84 -9.13
C PRO A 878 -35.75 -14.84 -8.01
N ASP A 879 -37.01 -14.39 -7.92
CA ASP A 879 -37.46 -13.44 -6.89
C ASP A 879 -37.39 -14.03 -5.47
N GLU A 880 -37.76 -15.31 -5.29
CA GLU A 880 -37.64 -15.98 -3.99
C GLU A 880 -36.18 -16.17 -3.57
N ARG A 881 -35.31 -16.52 -4.52
CA ARG A 881 -33.87 -16.68 -4.28
C ARG A 881 -33.22 -15.33 -3.95
N ALA A 882 -33.56 -14.28 -4.69
CA ALA A 882 -33.08 -12.93 -4.44
C ALA A 882 -33.55 -12.40 -3.08
N ALA A 883 -34.82 -12.66 -2.71
CA ALA A 883 -35.35 -12.31 -1.39
C ALA A 883 -34.63 -13.06 -0.26
N ALA A 884 -34.32 -14.35 -0.45
CA ALA A 884 -33.56 -15.12 0.53
C ALA A 884 -32.10 -14.62 0.66
N PHE A 885 -31.45 -14.28 -0.46
CA PHE A 885 -30.11 -13.71 -0.46
C PHE A 885 -30.07 -12.35 0.26
N ALA A 886 -31.07 -11.50 0.03
CA ALA A 886 -31.18 -10.19 0.67
C ALA A 886 -31.58 -10.27 2.16
N ASN A 887 -32.16 -11.38 2.60
CA ASN A 887 -32.60 -11.56 3.99
C ASN A 887 -31.40 -11.82 4.92
N ARG A 888 -31.06 -10.82 5.74
CA ARG A 888 -29.96 -10.89 6.72
C ARG A 888 -30.52 -10.97 8.14
N ALA A 889 -30.20 -12.06 8.85
CA ALA A 889 -30.64 -12.28 10.23
C ALA A 889 -29.70 -11.59 11.23
N ALA A 890 -30.22 -11.15 12.38
CA ALA A 890 -29.41 -10.52 13.41
C ALA A 890 -28.50 -11.57 14.09
N TRP A 891 -27.19 -11.43 13.99
CA TRP A 891 -26.22 -12.41 14.53
C TRP A 891 -26.35 -12.61 16.05
N ILE A 892 -26.81 -11.59 16.78
CA ILE A 892 -27.03 -11.66 18.23
C ILE A 892 -28.34 -12.32 18.65
N GLU A 893 -29.19 -12.74 17.71
CA GLU A 893 -30.48 -13.40 18.00
C GLU A 893 -30.36 -14.56 18.99
N PRO A 894 -29.33 -15.45 18.91
CA PRO A 894 -29.10 -16.51 19.88
C PRO A 894 -29.08 -16.07 21.36
N LEU A 895 -28.67 -14.83 21.65
CA LEU A 895 -28.58 -14.30 23.02
C LEU A 895 -29.94 -14.00 23.66
N GLY A 896 -31.03 -14.00 22.88
CA GLY A 896 -32.39 -13.73 23.33
C GLY A 896 -32.73 -12.23 23.47
N ALA A 897 -34.00 -11.93 23.72
CA ALA A 897 -34.56 -10.56 23.68
C ALA A 897 -35.04 -10.01 25.04
N ASP A 898 -34.68 -10.65 26.15
CA ASP A 898 -35.19 -10.32 27.48
C ASP A 898 -34.72 -8.95 27.99
N SER A 899 -33.40 -8.76 28.07
CA SER A 899 -32.77 -7.51 28.50
C SER A 899 -31.30 -7.48 28.10
N TYR A 900 -30.72 -6.29 28.06
CA TYR A 900 -29.29 -6.10 27.78
C TYR A 900 -28.41 -6.89 28.77
N THR A 901 -28.73 -6.83 30.07
CA THR A 901 -28.01 -7.57 31.10
C THR A 901 -28.14 -9.08 30.93
N SER A 902 -29.28 -9.59 30.44
CA SER A 902 -29.41 -11.00 30.09
C SER A 902 -28.52 -11.37 28.92
N GLN A 903 -28.48 -10.57 27.86
CA GLN A 903 -27.67 -10.83 26.67
C GLN A 903 -26.16 -10.90 26.97
N ILE A 904 -25.62 -9.94 27.73
CA ILE A 904 -24.18 -9.96 28.08
C ILE A 904 -23.81 -11.17 28.96
N ASN A 905 -24.71 -11.62 29.85
CA ASN A 905 -24.46 -12.81 30.68
C ASN A 905 -24.69 -14.12 29.90
N ASN A 906 -25.58 -14.13 28.89
CA ASN A 906 -25.71 -15.26 27.98
C ASN A 906 -24.46 -15.43 27.13
N MET A 907 -23.87 -14.32 26.66
CA MET A 907 -22.58 -14.35 25.96
C MET A 907 -21.46 -14.91 26.86
N VAL A 908 -21.40 -14.54 28.14
CA VAL A 908 -20.44 -15.13 29.10
C VAL A 908 -20.56 -16.66 29.18
N ARG A 909 -21.79 -17.19 29.12
CA ARG A 909 -22.05 -18.63 29.36
C ARG A 909 -21.91 -19.50 28.12
N ALA A 910 -22.23 -18.95 26.96
CA ALA A 910 -22.46 -19.68 25.72
C ALA A 910 -21.96 -18.90 24.49
N PHE A 911 -20.82 -18.22 24.61
CA PHE A 911 -20.18 -17.51 23.49
C PHE A 911 -19.95 -18.43 22.29
N ASP A 912 -19.65 -19.69 22.55
CA ASP A 912 -19.43 -20.71 21.55
C ASP A 912 -20.69 -21.02 20.74
N HIS A 913 -21.90 -20.75 21.23
CA HIS A 913 -23.14 -21.01 20.47
C HIS A 913 -23.38 -20.00 19.33
N LEU A 914 -22.70 -18.85 19.34
CA LEU A 914 -22.83 -17.82 18.30
C LEU A 914 -22.18 -18.31 17.02
N GLY A 915 -22.81 -18.05 15.88
CA GLY A 915 -22.36 -18.62 14.63
C GLY A 915 -21.07 -18.01 14.10
N VAL A 916 -20.27 -18.86 13.45
CA VAL A 916 -19.09 -18.47 12.68
C VAL A 916 -19.49 -18.37 11.22
N VAL A 917 -19.09 -17.28 10.56
CA VAL A 917 -19.34 -17.03 9.14
C VAL A 917 -18.30 -17.78 8.31
N GLU A 918 -18.76 -18.76 7.53
CA GLU A 918 -17.95 -19.65 6.70
C GLU A 918 -18.19 -19.39 5.21
N VAL A 919 -17.17 -19.65 4.38
CA VAL A 919 -17.27 -19.51 2.92
C VAL A 919 -17.85 -20.78 2.31
N LEU A 920 -18.91 -20.64 1.52
CA LEU A 920 -19.54 -21.72 0.76
C LEU A 920 -19.63 -21.37 -0.74
N PRO A 921 -19.74 -22.36 -1.64
CA PRO A 921 -19.96 -22.10 -3.05
C PRO A 921 -21.35 -21.48 -3.29
N GLY A 922 -21.43 -20.57 -4.25
CA GLY A 922 -22.69 -20.06 -4.80
C GLY A 922 -23.29 -20.99 -5.87
N PRO A 923 -24.50 -20.67 -6.37
CA PRO A 923 -25.17 -21.47 -7.40
C PRO A 923 -24.44 -21.38 -8.74
N ALA A 924 -24.51 -22.45 -9.54
CA ALA A 924 -23.75 -22.58 -10.78
C ALA A 924 -24.35 -21.79 -11.96
N ASP A 925 -25.55 -21.24 -11.78
CA ASP A 925 -26.30 -20.51 -12.80
C ASP A 925 -25.84 -19.06 -13.01
N GLY A 926 -24.88 -18.58 -12.20
CA GLY A 926 -24.30 -17.24 -12.31
C GLY A 926 -25.23 -16.11 -11.86
N ALA A 927 -26.37 -16.40 -11.23
CA ALA A 927 -27.32 -15.39 -10.77
C ALA A 927 -26.93 -14.72 -9.44
N PHE A 928 -25.93 -15.28 -8.73
CA PHE A 928 -25.43 -14.85 -7.43
C PHE A 928 -23.90 -14.97 -7.42
N PRO A 929 -23.21 -14.40 -6.41
CA PRO A 929 -21.76 -14.55 -6.26
C PRO A 929 -21.29 -16.01 -6.33
N ALA A 930 -20.10 -16.23 -6.87
CA ALA A 930 -19.48 -17.56 -6.96
C ALA A 930 -19.18 -18.15 -5.57
N VAL A 931 -19.01 -17.28 -4.57
CA VAL A 931 -18.87 -17.64 -3.17
C VAL A 931 -19.86 -16.85 -2.31
N ILE A 932 -20.47 -17.53 -1.34
CA ILE A 932 -21.42 -16.96 -0.41
C ILE A 932 -20.93 -17.25 1.01
N GLU A 933 -20.86 -16.24 1.86
CA GLU A 933 -20.53 -16.45 3.27
C GLU A 933 -21.79 -16.64 4.12
N VAL A 934 -21.80 -17.70 4.93
CA VAL A 934 -22.97 -18.20 5.62
C VAL A 934 -22.62 -18.50 7.08
N GLU A 935 -23.50 -18.12 7.99
CA GLU A 935 -23.38 -18.49 9.39
C GLU A 935 -23.61 -20.01 9.58
N ASP A 936 -22.72 -20.65 10.34
CA ASP A 936 -22.78 -22.10 10.60
C ASP A 936 -23.92 -22.53 11.54
N SER A 937 -24.32 -21.66 12.48
CA SER A 937 -25.31 -21.93 13.52
C SER A 937 -26.11 -20.67 13.88
N HIS A 938 -27.43 -20.76 13.92
CA HIS A 938 -28.34 -19.66 14.30
C HIS A 938 -29.40 -20.09 15.32
N ARG A 939 -29.00 -20.81 16.36
CA ARG A 939 -29.92 -21.42 17.34
C ARG A 939 -30.01 -20.59 18.61
N LEU A 940 -31.24 -20.39 19.12
CA LEU A 940 -31.46 -19.72 20.42
C LEU A 940 -30.78 -20.48 21.56
N ILE A 941 -30.10 -19.73 22.43
CA ILE A 941 -29.55 -20.25 23.67
C ILE A 941 -30.72 -20.47 24.65
N PRO A 942 -30.91 -21.67 25.22
CA PRO A 942 -31.98 -21.93 26.17
C PRO A 942 -31.91 -20.96 27.37
N VAL A 943 -33.03 -20.31 27.69
CA VAL A 943 -33.13 -19.44 28.87
C VAL A 943 -33.35 -20.33 30.11
N GLU A 944 -32.40 -20.34 31.03
CA GLU A 944 -32.63 -20.95 32.35
C GLU A 944 -33.20 -19.95 33.34
N SER A 945 -34.33 -20.32 33.94
CA SER A 945 -34.91 -19.71 35.14
C SER A 945 -33.89 -19.79 36.27
N GLY A 946 -33.55 -18.63 36.87
CA GLY A 946 -32.52 -18.55 37.90
C GLY A 946 -32.82 -19.44 39.11
N ASP A 947 -32.08 -20.54 39.23
CA ASP A 947 -31.70 -21.24 40.45
C ASP A 947 -31.05 -22.58 40.05
N ASP A 948 -29.76 -22.59 39.71
CA ASP A 948 -28.96 -23.82 39.77
C ASP A 948 -27.46 -23.49 39.90
N ALA A 949 -27.01 -23.37 41.16
CA ALA A 949 -25.61 -23.23 41.52
C ALA A 949 -24.75 -24.46 41.11
N ALA A 950 -25.38 -25.58 40.75
CA ALA A 950 -24.72 -26.84 40.39
C ALA A 950 -24.00 -26.80 39.03
N ALA A 951 -24.44 -25.97 38.08
CA ALA A 951 -23.81 -25.86 36.76
C ALA A 951 -22.44 -25.14 36.79
N ILE A 952 -22.21 -24.33 37.82
CA ILE A 952 -20.92 -23.64 38.07
C ILE A 952 -19.90 -24.62 38.67
N GLU A 953 -20.34 -25.54 39.53
CA GLU A 953 -19.49 -26.63 40.08
C GLU A 953 -19.11 -27.68 39.01
N ALA A 954 -19.99 -27.97 38.05
CA ALA A 954 -19.71 -28.96 37.02
C ALA A 954 -18.60 -28.54 36.02
N ARG A 955 -18.29 -27.23 35.91
CA ARG A 955 -17.26 -26.70 34.99
C ARG A 955 -15.89 -26.52 35.64
N THR A 956 -15.79 -26.67 36.97
CA THR A 956 -14.52 -26.59 37.73
C THR A 956 -13.97 -27.96 38.15
N GLY A 957 -14.70 -29.06 37.85
CA GLY A 957 -14.36 -30.43 38.25
C GLY A 957 -13.77 -31.31 37.15
N ALA A 958 -12.69 -32.01 37.47
CA ALA A 958 -11.98 -32.95 36.61
C ALA A 958 -12.83 -34.16 36.17
N ALA A 959 -12.47 -34.68 34.99
CA ALA A 959 -13.05 -35.82 34.28
C ALA A 959 -13.41 -37.05 35.13
N THR A 960 -14.65 -37.54 34.99
CA THR A 960 -15.00 -38.97 34.98
C THR A 960 -16.26 -39.20 34.12
N GLY A 961 -16.24 -40.26 33.28
CA GLY A 961 -17.28 -40.61 32.28
C GLY A 961 -18.67 -40.91 32.86
N ASP A 962 -19.74 -41.08 32.08
CA ASP A 962 -19.92 -42.07 31.01
C ASP A 962 -21.09 -41.66 30.08
N ALA A 963 -21.06 -42.07 28.82
CA ALA A 963 -21.98 -41.64 27.77
C ALA A 963 -23.11 -42.65 27.50
N SER A 964 -24.37 -42.21 27.50
CA SER A 964 -25.40 -42.76 26.60
C SER A 964 -26.69 -41.92 26.62
N GLY A 965 -27.04 -41.35 25.47
CA GLY A 965 -28.35 -40.73 25.27
C GLY A 965 -28.40 -39.86 24.01
N ALA A 966 -28.66 -40.48 22.86
CA ALA A 966 -28.94 -39.76 21.62
C ALA A 966 -30.27 -38.98 21.74
N PRO A 967 -30.33 -37.67 21.43
CA PRO A 967 -31.59 -36.97 21.30
C PRO A 967 -32.03 -36.92 19.82
N ALA A 968 -33.32 -37.20 19.64
CA ALA A 968 -34.02 -37.18 18.38
C ALA A 968 -34.15 -35.76 17.81
N LEU A 969 -33.95 -35.66 16.49
CA LEU A 969 -34.34 -34.53 15.66
C LEU A 969 -35.85 -34.32 15.71
N SER A 970 -36.32 -33.26 16.36
CA SER A 970 -37.71 -32.79 16.18
C SER A 970 -37.82 -31.27 16.21
N SER A 971 -38.53 -30.77 15.20
CA SER A 971 -39.05 -29.42 14.95
C SER A 971 -38.03 -28.30 14.69
N LEU A 972 -37.53 -28.27 13.45
CA LEU A 972 -36.96 -27.10 12.78
C LEU A 972 -38.12 -26.30 12.18
N GLY A 973 -38.30 -25.07 12.63
CA GLY A 973 -39.34 -24.18 12.13
C GLY A 973 -38.82 -22.75 12.03
N ALA A 974 -38.42 -22.34 10.83
CA ALA A 974 -38.32 -20.94 10.43
C ALA A 974 -39.73 -20.39 10.16
N SER A 975 -40.53 -20.24 11.21
CA SER A 975 -41.71 -19.37 11.16
C SER A 975 -41.28 -17.98 11.62
N HIS A 976 -41.67 -16.93 10.89
CA HIS A 976 -41.80 -15.58 11.44
C HIS A 976 -42.46 -15.67 12.82
N ARG A 977 -41.67 -15.68 13.90
CA ARG A 977 -42.22 -15.56 15.24
C ARG A 977 -42.61 -14.11 15.39
N VAL A 978 -43.90 -13.90 15.61
CA VAL A 978 -44.46 -12.67 16.17
C VAL A 978 -43.88 -12.55 17.60
N GLY A 979 -42.65 -12.07 17.70
CA GLY A 979 -41.85 -11.95 18.92
C GLY A 979 -40.79 -10.88 18.73
N ARG A 980 -40.34 -10.27 19.83
CA ARG A 980 -39.32 -9.21 19.84
C ARG A 980 -37.94 -9.80 19.49
N SER A 981 -37.20 -9.19 18.56
CA SER A 981 -35.84 -9.64 18.22
C SER A 981 -34.84 -9.26 19.31
N ALA A 982 -33.73 -10.00 19.42
CA ALA A 982 -32.61 -9.63 20.28
C ALA A 982 -32.01 -8.26 19.92
N ALA A 983 -32.12 -7.85 18.64
CA ALA A 983 -31.70 -6.55 18.16
C ALA A 983 -32.58 -5.39 18.69
N ASP A 984 -33.83 -5.67 19.08
CA ASP A 984 -34.78 -4.67 19.58
C ASP A 984 -34.59 -4.33 21.08
N VAL A 985 -33.62 -4.95 21.74
CA VAL A 985 -33.28 -4.63 23.14
C VAL A 985 -32.68 -3.21 23.18
N ASP A 986 -33.31 -2.32 23.95
CA ASP A 986 -32.87 -0.94 24.07
C ASP A 986 -31.49 -0.87 24.76
N VAL A 987 -30.52 -0.38 23.99
CA VAL A 987 -29.14 -0.17 24.39
C VAL A 987 -28.75 1.31 24.34
N SER A 988 -29.68 2.21 24.09
CA SER A 988 -29.39 3.66 24.00
C SER A 988 -28.95 4.27 25.34
N GLY A 989 -29.30 3.62 26.45
CA GLY A 989 -28.96 4.05 27.81
C GLY A 989 -27.67 3.48 28.38
N ILE A 990 -26.99 2.54 27.70
CA ILE A 990 -25.81 1.87 28.28
C ILE A 990 -24.58 2.77 28.24
N GLU A 991 -23.68 2.57 29.20
CA GLU A 991 -22.44 3.34 29.35
C GLU A 991 -21.60 3.37 28.06
N LYS A 992 -21.60 2.28 27.28
CA LYS A 992 -20.86 2.16 26.02
C LYS A 992 -21.18 3.28 25.04
N VAL A 993 -22.43 3.71 24.92
CA VAL A 993 -22.83 4.72 23.93
C VAL A 993 -23.21 6.06 24.55
N ARG A 994 -23.16 6.20 25.88
CA ARG A 994 -23.59 7.42 26.59
C ARG A 994 -22.48 7.98 27.49
N ARG A 995 -21.33 8.26 26.88
CA ARG A 995 -20.10 8.76 27.52
C ARG A 995 -20.15 10.21 27.94
N PHE A 996 -20.87 11.04 27.22
CA PHE A 996 -20.90 12.49 27.46
C PHE A 996 -22.31 12.97 27.82
N PRO A 997 -22.85 12.59 28.99
CA PRO A 997 -24.22 12.95 29.37
C PRO A 997 -24.45 14.47 29.49
N GLY A 998 -23.38 15.25 29.71
CA GLY A 998 -23.39 16.72 29.73
C GLY A 998 -22.80 17.39 28.49
N GLY A 999 -22.49 16.63 27.44
CA GLY A 999 -21.71 17.11 26.29
C GLY A 999 -20.20 17.18 26.59
N LEU A 1000 -19.43 17.71 25.63
CA LEU A 1000 -17.99 17.92 25.78
C LEU A 1000 -17.72 19.20 26.60
N ARG A 1001 -16.71 19.15 27.46
CA ARG A 1001 -16.20 20.31 28.20
C ARG A 1001 -15.40 21.19 27.24
N THR A 1002 -15.70 22.48 27.22
CA THR A 1002 -15.00 23.52 26.43
C THR A 1002 -13.75 23.99 27.10
#